data_AF-A0A6J6M5H6-F1
#
_entry.id   AF-A0A6J6M5H6-F1
#
_cell.length_a   1.000
_cell.length_b   1.000
_cell.length_c   1.000
_cell.angle_alpha   90.00
_cell.angle_beta   90.00
_cell.angle_gamma   90.00
#
_symmetry.space_group_name_H-M   'P 1'
#
loop_
_entity.id
_entity.type
_entity.pdbx_description
1 polymer ?
#
loop_
_entity_poly.entity_id
_entity_poly.type
_entity_poly.pdbx_seq_one_letter_code
_entity_poly.pdbx_strand_id
1 'polypeptide(L)'
;MRTSRFVLLGAVICAILVPTNMASATTPQVVPVTPEITIQSQPFNIFSAVNAKFVITPRLAAVATGNDRLEFLIHRQISFADSFRSIANEEVQSAVTDSISLRLSNVTRDLKGQLTATVPINITKDKQNALFIPRNGVYPLTIRIVESKTNVVLGSVITFLNRQDMKAETPKIPFSNIVRLAPEPSFAPDGSLVITDSTRASVRELVAFLGSFTLPVTISLQPEVIAALAESPDPVDAELLLSLQNQMQTRSVMNATFMPLSPMMLEGAGLYSEFKTQLKLGEDTLARLLPGVIIHRNTWLATDSLSPEAVAMMIDAGITSLVLAPSAQTNVDREQPPSLLGRVAGTGETKMSVVSAYAPFESTLRERSVGSVRDGYAVAAELLMERQDLLATGNGVPDIRMALMSTFDGSAESSAITFAVRALTQVQELEFVDYGISTAAQDTTPAVSFTPSSLVFGSGRAAALTTVRQKLNAVVSMLGPDDVHRRLWEYQLGIGTSGSAASGAEYIGTLSDQLQATTSAITVTTPDHVTLSSRTGSIRVQVRNESPTDLTVQVRLLSAKLKVSKPRHLVTLSAGTTTEVAFSATTKTNGNFPLTIAITTPEGAQAVIPRITITARVTAVAGLGQLISISLLLVLLAWWWSNRRSARRESSSTTTV
;
A
#
# COMPACT_ATOMS: atom_id res chain seq x y z
N MET A 1 -26.95 50.01 40.87
CA MET A 1 -28.40 49.73 40.85
C MET A 1 -28.59 48.51 39.97
N ARG A 2 -29.01 47.34 40.49
CA ARG A 2 -30.44 46.91 40.62
C ARG A 2 -31.13 47.00 39.25
N THR A 3 -31.81 46.00 38.66
CA THR A 3 -32.53 44.83 39.18
C THR A 3 -33.23 44.11 38.01
N SER A 4 -33.46 42.80 38.16
CA SER A 4 -34.68 42.01 37.79
C SER A 4 -35.12 41.91 36.30
N ARG A 5 -35.29 40.74 35.63
CA ARG A 5 -36.14 39.53 35.81
C ARG A 5 -37.63 39.67 35.40
N PHE A 6 -38.10 38.65 34.64
CA PHE A 6 -39.47 38.22 34.23
C PHE A 6 -40.18 38.99 33.09
N VAL A 7 -41.07 38.47 32.21
CA VAL A 7 -41.50 37.17 31.57
C VAL A 7 -42.82 37.47 30.81
N LEU A 8 -43.28 36.53 29.95
CA LEU A 8 -44.59 36.40 29.24
C LEU A 8 -44.68 37.02 27.82
N LEU A 9 -44.76 36.23 26.75
CA LEU A 9 -45.88 35.40 26.20
C LEU A 9 -46.91 36.23 25.42
N GLY A 10 -47.04 35.95 24.12
CA GLY A 10 -48.08 36.53 23.27
C GLY A 10 -48.00 36.00 21.83
N ALA A 11 -48.72 34.91 21.57
CA ALA A 11 -48.94 34.39 20.23
C ALA A 11 -49.96 35.26 19.47
N VAL A 12 -49.71 35.58 18.20
CA VAL A 12 -50.76 35.96 17.24
C VAL A 12 -50.49 35.26 15.92
N ILE A 13 -51.51 34.49 15.54
CA ILE A 13 -51.73 33.76 14.29
C ILE A 13 -52.05 34.78 13.18
N CYS A 14 -51.46 34.62 12.00
CA CYS A 14 -52.09 35.09 10.77
C CYS A 14 -51.87 34.06 9.66
N ALA A 15 -52.98 33.47 9.22
CA ALA A 15 -53.09 32.46 8.19
C ALA A 15 -53.06 33.08 6.80
N ILE A 16 -52.41 32.42 5.82
CA ILE A 16 -52.90 32.37 4.43
C ILE A 16 -52.60 30.98 3.85
N LEU A 17 -53.67 30.31 3.43
CA LEU A 17 -53.67 29.07 2.66
C LEU A 17 -53.28 29.33 1.19
N VAL A 18 -52.66 28.29 0.64
CA VAL A 18 -52.01 28.05 -0.66
C VAL A 18 -52.98 28.17 -1.86
N PRO A 19 -52.45 28.39 -3.09
CA PRO A 19 -52.63 27.31 -4.07
C PRO A 19 -51.32 26.91 -4.77
N THR A 20 -51.27 25.62 -5.06
CA THR A 20 -50.20 24.79 -5.60
C THR A 20 -49.74 25.21 -6.99
N ASN A 21 -48.42 25.26 -7.19
CA ASN A 21 -47.82 25.04 -8.51
C ASN A 21 -46.75 23.96 -8.38
N MET A 22 -46.96 22.86 -9.10
CA MET A 22 -45.91 21.89 -9.39
C MET A 22 -44.84 22.61 -10.23
N ALA A 23 -43.64 22.75 -9.70
CA ALA A 23 -42.48 23.24 -10.43
C ALA A 23 -41.41 22.17 -10.39
N SER A 24 -41.06 21.70 -11.59
CA SER A 24 -40.02 20.74 -11.89
C SER A 24 -38.72 21.03 -11.14
N ALA A 25 -38.14 19.97 -10.59
CA ALA A 25 -36.75 19.96 -10.17
C ALA A 25 -35.86 20.21 -11.39
N THR A 26 -35.22 21.38 -11.44
CA THR A 26 -34.03 21.60 -12.23
C THR A 26 -33.02 22.29 -11.34
N THR A 27 -32.15 21.50 -10.72
CA THR A 27 -30.88 22.00 -10.18
C THR A 27 -30.17 22.73 -11.31
N PRO A 28 -29.79 24.02 -11.17
CA PRO A 28 -28.98 24.65 -12.20
C PRO A 28 -27.63 23.94 -12.20
N GLN A 29 -27.38 23.15 -13.25
CA GLN A 29 -26.02 22.72 -13.55
C GLN A 29 -25.17 23.98 -13.71
N VAL A 30 -24.14 24.07 -12.89
CA VAL A 30 -23.09 25.07 -13.03
C VAL A 30 -22.45 24.86 -14.41
N VAL A 31 -22.70 25.79 -15.34
CA VAL A 31 -22.10 25.81 -16.68
C VAL A 31 -20.68 26.36 -16.53
N PRO A 32 -19.62 25.63 -16.94
CA PRO A 32 -18.28 26.22 -17.07
C PRO A 32 -18.28 27.31 -18.16
N VAL A 33 -17.72 28.48 -17.85
CA VAL A 33 -18.02 29.79 -18.48
C VAL A 33 -17.19 30.07 -19.76
N THR A 34 -16.75 29.08 -20.53
CA THR A 34 -15.95 29.35 -21.75
C THR A 34 -16.32 28.43 -22.93
N PRO A 35 -16.62 28.99 -24.13
CA PRO A 35 -16.88 28.19 -25.32
C PRO A 35 -15.61 27.47 -25.80
N GLU A 36 -15.61 26.14 -25.77
CA GLU A 36 -14.46 25.30 -26.13
C GLU A 36 -14.86 24.16 -27.08
N ILE A 37 -13.97 23.81 -27.99
CA ILE A 37 -14.10 22.60 -28.80
C ILE A 37 -13.43 21.43 -28.06
N THR A 38 -14.18 20.40 -27.68
CA THR A 38 -13.61 19.21 -27.05
C THR A 38 -13.13 18.21 -28.09
N ILE A 39 -11.88 17.75 -27.99
CA ILE A 39 -11.30 16.74 -28.86
C ILE A 39 -11.71 15.34 -28.37
N GLN A 40 -12.26 14.52 -29.26
CA GLN A 40 -12.63 13.13 -28.97
C GLN A 40 -11.58 12.16 -29.54
N SER A 41 -11.03 12.47 -30.72
CA SER A 41 -9.88 11.77 -31.29
C SER A 41 -9.26 12.58 -32.43
N GLN A 42 -7.95 12.41 -32.64
CA GLN A 42 -7.21 12.91 -33.80
C GLN A 42 -6.04 11.97 -34.12
N PRO A 43 -5.41 12.05 -35.30
CA PRO A 43 -4.08 11.50 -35.45
C PRO A 43 -3.08 12.34 -34.65
N PHE A 44 -2.20 11.67 -33.90
CA PHE A 44 -1.06 12.31 -33.25
C PHE A 44 0.19 12.17 -34.09
N ASN A 45 0.56 10.94 -34.44
CA ASN A 45 1.76 10.65 -35.23
C ASN A 45 1.44 10.70 -36.73
N ILE A 46 2.12 11.58 -37.46
CA ILE A 46 2.01 11.72 -38.91
C ILE A 46 3.30 11.21 -39.57
N PHE A 47 3.22 10.07 -40.26
CA PHE A 47 4.37 9.41 -40.89
C PHE A 47 4.53 9.76 -42.38
N SER A 48 3.42 10.03 -43.05
CA SER A 48 3.36 10.33 -44.48
C SER A 48 2.13 11.20 -44.78
N ALA A 49 1.94 11.57 -46.05
CA ALA A 49 0.73 12.27 -46.47
C ALA A 49 -0.52 11.43 -46.17
N VAL A 50 -1.51 12.04 -45.51
CA VAL A 50 -2.67 11.32 -44.95
C VAL A 50 -3.93 12.18 -44.97
N ASN A 51 -5.09 11.56 -45.15
CA ASN A 51 -6.37 12.19 -44.86
C ASN A 51 -6.72 11.97 -43.39
N ALA A 52 -6.32 12.92 -42.54
CA ALA A 52 -6.46 12.86 -41.10
C ALA A 52 -7.91 13.01 -40.67
N LYS A 53 -8.42 12.08 -39.85
CA LYS A 53 -9.76 12.14 -39.29
C LYS A 53 -9.73 12.80 -37.92
N PHE A 54 -10.45 13.90 -37.75
CA PHE A 54 -10.65 14.60 -36.49
C PHE A 54 -12.10 14.42 -36.04
N VAL A 55 -12.28 14.00 -34.78
CA VAL A 55 -13.61 13.87 -34.15
C VAL A 55 -13.67 14.84 -32.98
N ILE A 56 -14.62 15.77 -33.03
CA ILE A 56 -14.72 16.89 -32.08
C ILE A 56 -16.17 17.13 -31.65
N THR A 57 -16.32 17.61 -30.42
CA THR A 57 -17.60 18.02 -29.85
C THR A 57 -17.55 19.53 -29.57
N PRO A 58 -18.27 20.36 -30.35
CA PRO A 58 -18.23 21.80 -30.16
C PRO A 58 -19.16 22.24 -29.01
N ARG A 59 -18.63 22.93 -28.00
CA ARG A 59 -19.42 23.71 -27.02
C ARG A 59 -19.24 25.19 -27.34
N LEU A 60 -20.22 25.76 -28.03
CA LEU A 60 -20.07 27.07 -28.67
C LEU A 60 -20.75 28.19 -27.89
N ALA A 61 -20.25 29.41 -28.07
CA ALA A 61 -20.85 30.62 -27.50
C ALA A 61 -22.22 30.95 -28.11
N ALA A 62 -22.46 30.49 -29.35
CA ALA A 62 -23.69 30.69 -30.10
C ALA A 62 -23.98 29.47 -31.00
N VAL A 63 -25.21 29.39 -31.49
CA VAL A 63 -25.64 28.32 -32.40
C VAL A 63 -24.91 28.46 -33.74
N ALA A 64 -24.11 27.45 -34.09
CA ALA A 64 -23.47 27.38 -35.40
C ALA A 64 -24.46 26.95 -36.49
N THR A 65 -24.29 27.52 -37.68
CA THR A 65 -25.05 27.24 -38.90
C THR A 65 -24.22 26.43 -39.90
N GLY A 66 -24.87 25.79 -40.87
CA GLY A 66 -24.16 25.02 -41.92
C GLY A 66 -23.23 25.86 -42.82
N ASN A 67 -23.36 27.19 -42.80
CA ASN A 67 -22.49 28.09 -43.56
C ASN A 67 -21.21 28.49 -42.82
N ASP A 68 -21.17 28.27 -41.50
CA ASP A 68 -19.99 28.60 -40.68
C ASP A 68 -18.83 27.68 -41.02
N ARG A 69 -17.61 28.10 -40.65
CA ARG A 69 -16.38 27.46 -41.07
C ARG A 69 -15.72 26.75 -39.90
N LEU A 70 -15.38 25.49 -40.08
CA LEU A 70 -14.42 24.76 -39.25
C LEU A 70 -13.02 24.96 -39.85
N GLU A 71 -12.18 25.69 -39.14
CA GLU A 71 -10.82 26.03 -39.56
C GLU A 71 -9.80 25.23 -38.76
N PHE A 72 -8.80 24.72 -39.47
CA PHE A 72 -7.62 24.08 -38.90
C PHE A 72 -6.40 24.93 -39.27
N LEU A 73 -5.69 25.40 -38.27
CA LEU A 73 -4.52 26.28 -38.41
C LEU A 73 -3.31 25.52 -37.88
N ILE A 74 -2.36 25.19 -38.75
CA ILE A 74 -1.09 24.62 -38.32
C ILE A 74 -0.12 25.75 -38.03
N HIS A 75 0.53 25.67 -36.89
CA HIS A 75 1.49 26.67 -36.43
C HIS A 75 2.92 26.21 -36.67
N ARG A 76 3.87 27.11 -36.49
CA ARG A 76 5.29 26.81 -36.60
C ARG A 76 5.69 25.65 -35.68
N GLN A 77 6.54 24.76 -36.19
CA GLN A 77 7.20 23.72 -35.42
C GLN A 77 7.82 24.29 -34.16
N ILE A 78 7.65 23.58 -33.04
CA ILE A 78 8.21 23.95 -31.75
C ILE A 78 9.66 23.45 -31.68
N SER A 79 10.55 24.31 -31.18
CA SER A 79 11.98 24.00 -31.07
C SER A 79 12.40 23.51 -29.68
N PHE A 80 11.73 23.99 -28.62
CA PHE A 80 12.13 23.77 -27.21
C PHE A 80 10.91 23.55 -26.30
N ALA A 81 11.08 22.81 -25.21
CA ALA A 81 10.03 22.48 -24.24
C ALA A 81 9.43 23.72 -23.56
N ASP A 82 10.24 24.73 -23.24
CA ASP A 82 9.70 25.98 -22.65
C ASP A 82 8.80 26.74 -23.63
N SER A 83 9.16 26.76 -24.92
CA SER A 83 8.29 27.32 -25.95
C SER A 83 7.00 26.51 -26.09
N PHE A 84 7.08 25.19 -25.97
CA PHE A 84 5.90 24.32 -25.93
C PHE A 84 4.97 24.72 -24.78
N ARG A 85 5.48 24.84 -23.56
CA ARG A 85 4.69 25.18 -22.37
C ARG A 85 3.96 26.51 -22.53
N SER A 86 4.65 27.57 -22.97
CA SER A 86 4.02 28.86 -23.20
C SER A 86 2.96 28.84 -24.33
N ILE A 87 3.15 28.05 -25.39
CA ILE A 87 2.13 27.87 -26.44
C ILE A 87 0.94 27.06 -25.92
N ALA A 88 1.18 25.97 -25.20
CA ALA A 88 0.15 25.11 -24.64
C ALA A 88 -0.70 25.84 -23.59
N ASN A 89 -0.09 26.78 -22.85
CA ASN A 89 -0.75 27.66 -21.90
C ASN A 89 -1.45 28.87 -22.54
N GLU A 90 -1.32 29.02 -23.87
CA GLU A 90 -1.81 30.19 -24.61
C GLU A 90 -1.21 31.53 -24.13
N GLU A 91 -0.05 31.49 -23.48
CA GLU A 91 0.73 32.68 -23.10
C GLU A 91 1.38 33.31 -24.33
N VAL A 92 1.74 32.48 -25.32
CA VAL A 92 2.36 32.89 -26.57
C VAL A 92 1.59 32.32 -27.75
N GLN A 93 1.25 33.18 -28.70
CA GLN A 93 0.68 32.75 -29.97
C GLN A 93 1.78 32.43 -30.98
N SER A 94 1.86 31.16 -31.40
CA SER A 94 2.76 30.75 -32.48
C SER A 94 2.21 31.21 -33.84
N ALA A 95 3.09 31.61 -34.76
CA ALA A 95 2.69 32.03 -36.10
C ALA A 95 2.05 30.87 -36.89
N VAL A 96 0.91 31.15 -37.53
CA VAL A 96 0.24 30.20 -38.43
C VAL A 96 1.06 30.06 -39.71
N THR A 97 1.43 28.83 -40.06
CA THR A 97 2.21 28.55 -41.27
C THR A 97 1.34 28.06 -42.42
N ASP A 98 0.21 27.42 -42.12
CA ASP A 98 -0.75 26.95 -43.12
C ASP A 98 -2.14 26.81 -42.51
N SER A 99 -3.17 26.77 -43.34
CA SER A 99 -4.54 26.62 -42.87
C SER A 99 -5.45 25.95 -43.89
N ILE A 100 -6.47 25.26 -43.39
CA ILE A 100 -7.55 24.73 -44.21
C ILE A 100 -8.89 25.07 -43.55
N SER A 101 -9.88 25.40 -44.39
CA SER A 101 -11.21 25.81 -43.95
C SER A 101 -12.26 24.91 -44.60
N LEU A 102 -13.12 24.31 -43.77
CA LEU A 102 -14.22 23.45 -44.19
C LEU A 102 -15.54 24.14 -43.81
N ARG A 103 -16.51 24.16 -44.72
CA ARG A 103 -17.88 24.56 -44.35
C ARG A 103 -18.49 23.50 -43.45
N LEU A 104 -19.17 23.89 -42.38
CA LEU A 104 -19.81 22.94 -41.46
C LEU A 104 -20.87 22.06 -42.13
N SER A 105 -21.51 22.54 -43.20
CA SER A 105 -22.40 21.73 -44.06
C SER A 105 -21.71 20.54 -44.74
N ASN A 106 -20.38 20.60 -44.93
CA ASN A 106 -19.58 19.52 -45.51
C ASN A 106 -18.92 18.63 -44.44
N VAL A 107 -19.12 18.92 -43.14
CA VAL A 107 -18.59 18.14 -42.03
C VAL A 107 -19.65 17.17 -41.55
N THR A 108 -19.36 15.87 -41.62
CA THR A 108 -20.28 14.82 -41.20
C THR A 108 -20.46 14.78 -39.68
N ARG A 109 -21.56 14.20 -39.20
CA ARG A 109 -21.78 13.90 -37.78
C ARG A 109 -21.83 12.39 -37.56
N ASP A 110 -21.25 11.93 -36.46
CA ASP A 110 -21.35 10.53 -36.06
C ASP A 110 -22.69 10.24 -35.34
N LEU A 111 -22.90 8.99 -34.93
CA LEU A 111 -24.12 8.56 -34.22
C LEU A 111 -24.30 9.25 -32.86
N LYS A 112 -23.24 9.84 -32.28
CA LYS A 112 -23.25 10.60 -31.04
C LYS A 112 -23.41 12.12 -31.29
N GLY A 113 -23.60 12.54 -32.55
CA GLY A 113 -23.73 13.93 -32.95
C GLY A 113 -22.40 14.70 -33.03
N GLN A 114 -21.26 14.02 -32.88
CA GLN A 114 -19.92 14.61 -32.89
C GLN A 114 -19.53 14.97 -34.33
N LEU A 115 -18.86 16.11 -34.51
CA LEU A 115 -18.37 16.52 -35.83
C LEU A 115 -17.18 15.64 -36.23
N THR A 116 -17.24 15.07 -37.42
CA THR A 116 -16.19 14.26 -38.03
C THR A 116 -15.67 14.96 -39.27
N ALA A 117 -14.48 15.54 -39.17
CA ALA A 117 -13.79 16.25 -40.24
C ALA A 117 -12.65 15.40 -40.80
N THR A 118 -12.53 15.36 -42.13
CA THR A 118 -11.39 14.75 -42.82
C THR A 118 -10.51 15.85 -43.38
N VAL A 119 -9.27 15.93 -42.91
CA VAL A 119 -8.33 17.00 -43.22
C VAL A 119 -7.11 16.41 -43.92
N PRO A 120 -6.83 16.76 -45.19
CA PRO A 120 -5.61 16.35 -45.86
C PRO A 120 -4.39 16.98 -45.20
N ILE A 121 -3.41 16.17 -44.82
CA ILE A 121 -2.11 16.58 -44.29
C ILE A 121 -1.02 16.05 -45.23
N ASN A 122 -0.12 16.92 -45.68
CA ASN A 122 0.97 16.59 -46.58
C ASN A 122 2.33 16.91 -45.97
N ILE A 123 3.34 16.19 -46.46
CA ILE A 123 4.75 16.38 -46.09
C ILE A 123 5.57 17.01 -47.24
N THR A 124 4.95 17.13 -48.42
CA THR A 124 5.48 17.76 -49.64
C THR A 124 4.54 18.88 -50.09
N LYS A 125 5.07 19.92 -50.73
CA LYS A 125 4.29 21.10 -51.15
C LYS A 125 3.59 20.92 -52.50
N ASP A 126 3.17 19.70 -52.83
CA ASP A 126 2.73 19.27 -54.16
C ASP A 126 1.20 19.33 -54.35
N LYS A 127 0.40 19.34 -53.29
CA LYS A 127 -1.06 19.47 -53.40
C LYS A 127 -1.56 20.82 -52.91
N GLN A 128 -2.45 21.42 -53.70
CA GLN A 128 -3.28 22.55 -53.25
C GLN A 128 -4.38 22.02 -52.31
N ASN A 129 -4.71 22.77 -51.25
CA ASN A 129 -5.72 22.43 -50.22
C ASN A 129 -5.38 21.28 -49.25
N ALA A 130 -4.17 21.27 -48.69
CA ALA A 130 -3.79 20.37 -47.59
C ALA A 130 -2.93 21.13 -46.57
N LEU A 131 -2.97 20.71 -45.30
CA LEU A 131 -2.06 21.24 -44.28
C LEU A 131 -0.65 20.71 -44.53
N PHE A 132 0.34 21.61 -44.56
CA PHE A 132 1.72 21.26 -44.84
C PHE A 132 2.60 21.19 -43.57
N ILE A 133 3.19 20.01 -43.31
CA ILE A 133 4.13 19.75 -42.20
C ILE A 133 5.43 19.10 -42.70
N PRO A 134 6.42 19.90 -43.14
CA PRO A 134 7.57 19.39 -43.88
C PRO A 134 8.63 18.67 -43.04
N ARG A 135 8.80 19.05 -41.76
CA ARG A 135 9.96 18.65 -40.95
C ARG A 135 9.55 17.75 -39.80
N ASN A 136 10.47 16.88 -39.39
CA ASN A 136 10.29 16.06 -38.19
C ASN A 136 10.10 16.93 -36.94
N GLY A 137 9.14 16.60 -36.08
CA GLY A 137 8.91 17.28 -34.79
C GLY A 137 7.45 17.63 -34.48
N VAL A 138 7.27 18.39 -33.40
CA VAL A 138 5.94 18.73 -32.87
C VAL A 138 5.42 20.04 -33.46
N TYR A 139 4.15 20.03 -33.88
CA TYR A 139 3.44 21.16 -34.45
C TYR A 139 2.17 21.47 -33.64
N PRO A 140 1.95 22.72 -33.20
CA PRO A 140 0.68 23.14 -32.66
C PRO A 140 -0.38 23.21 -33.77
N LEU A 141 -1.59 22.78 -33.45
CA LEU A 141 -2.76 22.82 -34.32
C LEU A 141 -3.90 23.52 -33.57
N THR A 142 -4.35 24.66 -34.09
CA THR A 142 -5.57 25.31 -33.60
C THR A 142 -6.75 24.86 -34.44
N ILE A 143 -7.80 24.36 -33.78
CA ILE A 143 -9.08 24.02 -34.38
C ILE A 143 -10.09 25.04 -33.89
N ARG A 144 -10.76 25.75 -34.79
CA ARG A 144 -11.75 26.76 -34.41
C ARG A 144 -12.97 26.75 -35.32
N ILE A 145 -14.12 27.11 -34.75
CA ILE A 145 -15.35 27.34 -35.51
C ILE A 145 -15.55 28.85 -35.61
N VAL A 146 -15.69 29.34 -36.84
CA VAL A 146 -15.79 30.77 -37.15
C VAL A 146 -17.13 31.04 -37.83
N GLU A 147 -17.86 32.03 -37.32
CA GLU A 147 -19.12 32.47 -37.92
C GLU A 147 -18.87 33.08 -39.30
N SER A 148 -19.64 32.64 -40.28
CA SER A 148 -19.49 33.03 -41.69
C SER A 148 -19.74 34.51 -41.99
N LYS A 149 -20.60 35.18 -41.20
CA LYS A 149 -21.00 36.57 -41.45
C LYS A 149 -20.08 37.59 -40.79
N THR A 150 -19.74 37.36 -39.52
CA THR A 150 -18.98 38.33 -38.71
C THR A 150 -17.51 37.97 -38.56
N ASN A 151 -17.10 36.75 -38.96
CA ASN A 151 -15.78 36.17 -38.65
C ASN A 151 -15.48 36.06 -37.15
N VAL A 152 -16.50 36.07 -36.29
CA VAL A 152 -16.33 35.83 -34.85
C VAL A 152 -16.03 34.36 -34.59
N VAL A 153 -15.04 34.09 -33.73
CA VAL A 153 -14.72 32.74 -33.27
C VAL A 153 -15.78 32.28 -32.26
N LEU A 154 -16.51 31.23 -32.60
CA LEU A 154 -17.59 30.66 -31.77
C LEU A 154 -17.07 29.66 -30.73
N GLY A 155 -15.88 29.10 -30.97
CA GLY A 155 -15.17 28.17 -30.09
C GLY A 155 -13.84 27.77 -30.71
N SER A 156 -12.84 27.47 -29.87
CA SER A 156 -11.48 27.14 -30.30
C SER A 156 -10.86 26.11 -29.37
N VAL A 157 -9.86 25.38 -29.85
CA VAL A 157 -9.00 24.50 -29.06
C VAL A 157 -7.63 24.38 -29.70
N ILE A 158 -6.57 24.34 -28.90
CA ILE A 158 -5.21 24.02 -29.34
C ILE A 158 -4.85 22.58 -28.96
N THR A 159 -4.26 21.86 -29.92
CA THR A 159 -3.75 20.49 -29.80
C THR A 159 -2.42 20.36 -30.54
N PHE A 160 -1.84 19.17 -30.58
CA PHE A 160 -0.52 18.93 -31.13
C PHE A 160 -0.47 17.74 -32.08
N LEU A 161 0.33 17.87 -33.14
CA LEU A 161 0.68 16.80 -34.05
C LEU A 161 2.18 16.52 -33.94
N ASN A 162 2.57 15.25 -34.04
CA ASN A 162 3.95 14.80 -34.08
C ASN A 162 4.27 14.28 -35.50
N ARG A 163 5.13 14.98 -36.23
CA ARG A 163 5.62 14.54 -37.55
C ARG A 163 6.84 13.64 -37.34
N GLN A 164 6.77 12.40 -37.85
CA GLN A 164 7.83 11.38 -37.75
C GLN A 164 8.34 10.90 -39.12
N ASP A 165 9.56 11.22 -39.49
CA ASP A 165 10.20 10.67 -40.68
C ASP A 165 10.74 9.25 -40.43
N MET A 166 10.03 8.24 -40.94
CA MET A 166 10.41 6.83 -40.79
C MET A 166 11.74 6.46 -41.47
N LYS A 167 12.27 7.33 -42.34
CA LYS A 167 13.58 7.12 -42.97
C LYS A 167 14.73 7.77 -42.19
N ALA A 168 14.42 8.64 -41.24
CA ALA A 168 15.44 9.32 -40.45
C ALA A 168 15.99 8.36 -39.39
N GLU A 169 17.30 8.13 -39.41
CA GLU A 169 18.01 7.45 -38.33
C GLU A 169 18.05 8.37 -37.12
N THR A 170 17.17 8.10 -36.15
CA THR A 170 17.06 8.85 -34.91
C THR A 170 17.38 7.93 -33.73
N PRO A 171 18.13 8.42 -32.73
CA PRO A 171 18.46 7.60 -31.57
C PRO A 171 17.19 7.26 -30.78
N LYS A 172 17.06 5.98 -30.44
CA LYS A 172 16.00 5.49 -29.57
C LYS A 172 16.37 5.76 -28.12
N ILE A 173 15.45 6.38 -27.39
CA ILE A 173 15.65 6.73 -25.98
C ILE A 173 14.84 5.80 -25.09
N PRO A 174 15.41 5.26 -24.01
CA PRO A 174 14.66 4.51 -23.01
C PRO A 174 13.50 5.31 -22.42
N PHE A 175 12.32 4.72 -22.48
CA PHE A 175 11.08 5.26 -21.94
C PHE A 175 10.33 4.17 -21.16
N SER A 176 9.72 4.51 -20.03
CA SER A 176 8.82 3.58 -19.34
C SER A 176 7.52 4.25 -18.93
N ASN A 177 6.44 3.48 -18.97
CA ASN A 177 5.25 3.81 -18.19
C ASN A 177 5.35 3.14 -16.81
N ILE A 178 5.39 3.95 -15.76
CA ILE A 178 5.31 3.51 -14.36
C ILE A 178 3.84 3.38 -14.00
N VAL A 179 3.37 2.15 -13.97
CA VAL A 179 2.01 1.78 -13.62
C VAL A 179 1.92 1.56 -12.12
N ARG A 180 1.04 2.29 -11.44
CA ARG A 180 0.81 2.15 -10.00
C ARG A 180 -0.65 1.89 -9.68
N LEU A 181 -0.89 0.80 -8.96
CA LEU A 181 -2.17 0.49 -8.33
C LEU A 181 -2.00 0.46 -6.81
N ALA A 182 -2.51 1.49 -6.14
CA ALA A 182 -2.50 1.58 -4.68
C ALA A 182 -3.75 2.33 -4.19
N PRO A 183 -4.91 1.66 -4.20
CA PRO A 183 -6.16 2.22 -3.69
C PRO A 183 -6.13 2.34 -2.16
N GLU A 184 -7.16 2.95 -1.61
CA GLU A 184 -7.42 2.96 -0.17
C GLU A 184 -7.60 1.54 0.40
N PRO A 185 -7.32 1.31 1.70
CA PRO A 185 -7.46 0.01 2.33
C PRO A 185 -8.88 -0.57 2.18
N SER A 186 -8.95 -1.86 1.85
CA SER A 186 -10.20 -2.61 1.78
C SER A 186 -10.51 -3.34 3.09
N PHE A 187 -9.50 -3.69 3.89
CA PHE A 187 -9.74 -4.14 5.27
C PHE A 187 -10.00 -2.93 6.17
N ALA A 188 -11.16 -2.90 6.83
CA ALA A 188 -11.52 -1.88 7.80
C ALA A 188 -10.81 -2.07 9.16
N PRO A 189 -10.81 -1.07 10.07
CA PRO A 189 -10.15 -1.17 11.36
C PRO A 189 -10.61 -2.34 12.24
N ASP A 190 -11.86 -2.76 12.12
CA ASP A 190 -12.41 -3.92 12.83
C ASP A 190 -12.01 -5.28 12.22
N GLY A 191 -11.32 -5.25 11.07
CA GLY A 191 -10.92 -6.43 10.31
C GLY A 191 -11.96 -6.91 9.30
N SER A 192 -13.11 -6.24 9.20
CA SER A 192 -14.07 -6.53 8.14
C SER A 192 -13.51 -6.15 6.78
N LEU A 193 -13.86 -6.92 5.75
CA LEU A 193 -13.40 -6.69 4.38
C LEU A 193 -14.49 -5.98 3.57
N VAL A 194 -14.17 -4.81 3.04
CA VAL A 194 -15.05 -4.00 2.20
C VAL A 194 -14.30 -3.49 0.97
N ILE A 195 -14.49 -4.15 -0.16
CA ILE A 195 -13.93 -3.70 -1.45
C ILE A 195 -14.94 -2.80 -2.15
N THR A 196 -14.62 -1.51 -2.22
CA THR A 196 -15.49 -0.48 -2.82
C THR A 196 -15.57 -0.60 -4.34
N ASP A 197 -16.64 -0.08 -4.93
CA ASP A 197 -16.80 -0.03 -6.40
C ASP A 197 -15.67 0.76 -7.08
N SER A 198 -15.15 1.79 -6.43
CA SER A 198 -13.99 2.55 -6.92
C SER A 198 -12.73 1.70 -6.93
N THR A 199 -12.45 0.94 -5.87
CA THR A 199 -11.32 -0.01 -5.83
C THR A 199 -11.46 -1.08 -6.92
N ARG A 200 -12.66 -1.65 -7.11
CA ARG A 200 -12.90 -2.60 -8.22
C ARG A 200 -12.72 -1.95 -9.59
N ALA A 201 -13.12 -0.69 -9.75
CA ALA A 201 -12.94 0.07 -10.98
C ALA A 201 -11.45 0.29 -11.29
N SER A 202 -10.66 0.72 -10.29
CA SER A 202 -9.21 0.89 -10.39
C SER A 202 -8.50 -0.38 -10.89
N VAL A 203 -8.84 -1.54 -10.32
CA VAL A 203 -8.26 -2.82 -10.74
C VAL A 203 -8.71 -3.19 -12.15
N ARG A 204 -10.00 -2.99 -12.50
CA ARG A 204 -10.52 -3.23 -13.86
C ARG A 204 -9.84 -2.35 -14.91
N GLU A 205 -9.59 -1.09 -14.60
CA GLU A 205 -8.89 -0.17 -15.49
C GLU A 205 -7.42 -0.60 -15.70
N LEU A 206 -6.74 -1.01 -14.64
CA LEU A 206 -5.39 -1.59 -14.75
C LEU A 206 -5.39 -2.83 -15.65
N VAL A 207 -6.31 -3.78 -15.40
CA VAL A 207 -6.43 -5.02 -16.20
C VAL A 207 -6.67 -4.70 -17.66
N ALA A 208 -7.58 -3.76 -17.96
CA ALA A 208 -7.86 -3.33 -19.33
C ALA A 208 -6.66 -2.61 -19.99
N PHE A 209 -5.93 -1.81 -19.23
CA PHE A 209 -4.70 -1.17 -19.68
C PHE A 209 -3.66 -2.24 -20.06
N LEU A 210 -3.32 -3.14 -19.15
CA LEU A 210 -2.33 -4.20 -19.38
C LEU A 210 -2.77 -5.17 -20.50
N GLY A 211 -4.06 -5.46 -20.62
CA GLY A 211 -4.59 -6.34 -21.68
C GLY A 211 -4.44 -5.76 -23.08
N SER A 212 -4.35 -4.44 -23.21
CA SER A 212 -4.17 -3.75 -24.50
C SER A 212 -2.77 -3.19 -24.72
N PHE A 213 -1.91 -3.22 -23.69
CA PHE A 213 -0.57 -2.65 -23.70
C PHE A 213 0.49 -3.74 -23.53
N THR A 214 1.09 -4.17 -24.64
CA THR A 214 2.01 -5.32 -24.68
C THR A 214 3.50 -4.94 -24.60
N LEU A 215 3.83 -3.65 -24.63
CA LEU A 215 5.21 -3.18 -24.49
C LEU A 215 5.67 -3.27 -23.03
N PRO A 216 6.99 -3.30 -22.75
CA PRO A 216 7.51 -3.28 -21.39
C PRO A 216 7.00 -2.07 -20.58
N VAL A 217 6.72 -2.31 -19.30
CA VAL A 217 6.21 -1.33 -18.34
C VAL A 217 6.82 -1.59 -16.97
N THR A 218 7.00 -0.53 -16.18
CA THR A 218 7.37 -0.65 -14.77
C THR A 218 6.11 -0.77 -13.93
N ILE A 219 5.94 -1.84 -13.14
CA ILE A 219 4.69 -2.08 -12.38
C ILE A 219 4.93 -2.03 -10.87
N SER A 220 4.13 -1.23 -10.18
CA SER A 220 3.99 -1.22 -8.72
C SER A 220 2.56 -1.59 -8.34
N LEU A 221 2.39 -2.73 -7.67
CA LEU A 221 1.09 -3.17 -7.16
C LEU A 221 1.10 -3.15 -5.65
N GLN A 222 0.06 -2.57 -5.06
CA GLN A 222 -0.15 -2.62 -3.63
C GLN A 222 -0.56 -4.04 -3.21
N PRO A 223 0.18 -4.72 -2.31
CA PRO A 223 -0.16 -6.08 -1.92
C PRO A 223 -1.51 -6.19 -1.19
N GLU A 224 -1.92 -5.14 -0.45
CA GLU A 224 -3.20 -5.12 0.28
C GLU A 224 -4.41 -5.37 -0.63
N VAL A 225 -4.54 -4.66 -1.77
CA VAL A 225 -5.71 -4.85 -2.64
C VAL A 225 -5.76 -6.24 -3.27
N ILE A 226 -4.59 -6.84 -3.53
CA ILE A 226 -4.50 -8.21 -4.05
C ILE A 226 -4.92 -9.20 -2.96
N ALA A 227 -4.48 -8.97 -1.71
CA ALA A 227 -4.93 -9.75 -0.55
C ALA A 227 -6.43 -9.60 -0.32
N ALA A 228 -6.97 -8.38 -0.38
CA ALA A 228 -8.40 -8.11 -0.25
C ALA A 228 -9.22 -8.90 -1.27
N LEU A 229 -8.86 -8.85 -2.57
CA LEU A 229 -9.54 -9.62 -3.61
C LEU A 229 -9.46 -11.14 -3.36
N ALA A 230 -8.35 -11.63 -2.80
CA ALA A 230 -8.16 -13.05 -2.51
C ALA A 230 -8.92 -13.55 -1.28
N GLU A 231 -9.09 -12.70 -0.27
CA GLU A 231 -9.85 -13.00 0.95
C GLU A 231 -11.35 -12.71 0.78
N SER A 232 -11.77 -12.06 -0.32
CA SER A 232 -13.17 -11.75 -0.60
C SER A 232 -13.97 -13.00 -0.93
N PRO A 233 -15.15 -13.21 -0.30
CA PRO A 233 -16.06 -14.28 -0.66
C PRO A 233 -16.90 -13.96 -1.92
N ASP A 234 -16.81 -12.74 -2.46
CA ASP A 234 -17.59 -12.30 -3.62
C ASP A 234 -17.00 -12.89 -4.93
N PRO A 235 -17.78 -13.63 -5.74
CA PRO A 235 -17.33 -14.17 -7.02
C PRO A 235 -16.79 -13.11 -7.98
N VAL A 236 -17.29 -11.88 -7.94
CA VAL A 236 -16.83 -10.78 -8.79
C VAL A 236 -15.36 -10.43 -8.48
N ASP A 237 -14.99 -10.46 -7.20
CA ASP A 237 -13.62 -10.16 -6.76
C ASP A 237 -12.67 -11.29 -7.12
N ALA A 238 -13.13 -12.55 -7.03
CA ALA A 238 -12.37 -13.71 -7.48
C ALA A 238 -12.09 -13.67 -8.98
N GLU A 239 -13.08 -13.33 -9.81
CA GLU A 239 -12.90 -13.15 -11.26
C GLU A 239 -11.94 -12.00 -11.60
N LEU A 240 -12.01 -10.90 -10.83
CA LEU A 240 -11.14 -9.75 -10.99
C LEU A 240 -9.68 -10.08 -10.64
N LEU A 241 -9.45 -10.85 -9.56
CA LEU A 241 -8.13 -11.37 -9.20
C LEU A 241 -7.56 -12.29 -10.29
N LEU A 242 -8.37 -13.22 -10.80
CA LEU A 242 -7.95 -14.11 -11.90
C LEU A 242 -7.57 -13.31 -13.15
N SER A 243 -8.35 -12.28 -13.47
CA SER A 243 -8.06 -11.39 -14.61
C SER A 243 -6.74 -10.65 -14.43
N LEU A 244 -6.47 -10.15 -13.22
CA LEU A 244 -5.18 -9.53 -12.87
C LEU A 244 -4.03 -10.54 -12.98
N GLN A 245 -4.17 -11.72 -12.37
CA GLN A 245 -3.15 -12.78 -12.43
C GLN A 245 -2.79 -13.14 -13.87
N ASN A 246 -3.77 -13.28 -14.75
CA ASN A 246 -3.55 -13.55 -16.18
C ASN A 246 -2.75 -12.44 -16.86
N GLN A 247 -3.01 -11.17 -16.55
CA GLN A 247 -2.20 -10.07 -17.07
C GLN A 247 -0.77 -10.08 -16.52
N MET A 248 -0.55 -10.59 -15.32
CA MET A 248 0.78 -10.55 -14.70
C MET A 248 1.72 -11.67 -15.14
N GLN A 249 1.24 -12.74 -15.78
CA GLN A 249 2.04 -13.93 -16.15
C GLN A 249 3.28 -13.62 -17.00
N THR A 250 3.25 -12.58 -17.83
CA THR A 250 4.37 -12.20 -18.71
C THR A 250 5.11 -10.95 -18.23
N ARG A 251 4.92 -10.58 -16.96
CA ARG A 251 5.35 -9.28 -16.42
C ARG A 251 6.05 -9.45 -15.07
N SER A 252 6.82 -8.44 -14.71
CA SER A 252 7.45 -8.28 -13.41
C SER A 252 6.79 -7.17 -12.61
N VAL A 253 6.98 -7.20 -11.29
CA VAL A 253 6.56 -6.13 -10.37
C VAL A 253 7.73 -5.69 -9.52
N MET A 254 7.75 -4.42 -9.15
CA MET A 254 8.62 -3.93 -8.09
C MET A 254 8.12 -4.44 -6.74
N ASN A 255 9.05 -4.59 -5.79
CA ASN A 255 8.67 -4.84 -4.41
C ASN A 255 7.93 -3.63 -3.82
N ALA A 256 7.02 -3.90 -2.89
CA ALA A 256 6.25 -2.90 -2.18
C ALA A 256 5.98 -3.38 -0.75
N THR A 257 5.79 -2.44 0.17
CA THR A 257 5.27 -2.75 1.50
C THR A 257 3.80 -3.17 1.40
N PHE A 258 3.27 -3.87 2.42
CA PHE A 258 1.88 -4.37 2.39
C PHE A 258 0.83 -3.27 2.12
N MET A 259 0.99 -2.10 2.73
CA MET A 259 0.27 -0.84 2.46
C MET A 259 1.32 0.25 2.15
N PRO A 260 1.06 1.35 1.38
CA PRO A 260 2.05 2.39 1.15
C PRO A 260 2.61 2.94 2.46
N LEU A 261 3.93 3.03 2.53
CA LEU A 261 4.66 3.54 3.69
C LEU A 261 5.65 4.60 3.24
N SER A 262 5.74 5.68 4.02
CA SER A 262 6.78 6.69 3.83
C SER A 262 8.04 6.25 4.57
N PRO A 263 9.17 6.01 3.87
CA PRO A 263 10.43 5.65 4.53
C PRO A 263 10.89 6.72 5.53
N MET A 264 10.70 8.00 5.19
CA MET A 264 11.03 9.13 6.06
C MET A 264 10.22 9.13 7.36
N MET A 265 8.93 8.75 7.32
CA MET A 265 8.09 8.65 8.51
C MET A 265 8.56 7.55 9.48
N LEU A 266 8.94 6.39 8.95
CA LEU A 266 9.41 5.28 9.78
C LEU A 266 10.80 5.52 10.34
N GLU A 267 11.67 6.14 9.54
CA GLU A 267 13.01 6.53 9.96
C GLU A 267 12.95 7.46 11.18
N GLY A 268 12.24 8.59 11.08
CA GLY A 268 12.16 9.53 12.20
C GLY A 268 11.38 9.00 13.41
N ALA A 269 10.63 7.91 13.25
CA ALA A 269 9.97 7.18 14.33
C ALA A 269 10.83 6.05 14.94
N GLY A 270 12.03 5.79 14.41
CA GLY A 270 12.91 4.70 14.84
C GLY A 270 12.38 3.30 14.50
N LEU A 271 11.50 3.18 13.51
CA LEU A 271 10.78 1.96 13.14
C LEU A 271 11.42 1.20 11.97
N TYR A 272 12.76 1.14 11.93
CA TYR A 272 13.53 0.49 10.87
C TYR A 272 13.19 -1.00 10.70
N SER A 273 12.99 -1.73 11.81
CA SER A 273 12.62 -3.15 11.77
C SER A 273 11.20 -3.36 11.23
N GLU A 274 10.30 -2.41 11.48
CA GLU A 274 8.93 -2.43 10.96
C GLU A 274 8.95 -2.24 9.44
N PHE A 275 9.78 -1.33 8.91
CA PHE A 275 9.95 -1.16 7.46
C PHE A 275 10.34 -2.48 6.77
N LYS A 276 11.34 -3.20 7.29
CA LYS A 276 11.74 -4.51 6.74
C LYS A 276 10.64 -5.57 6.90
N THR A 277 9.90 -5.54 8.01
CA THR A 277 8.77 -6.46 8.24
C THR A 277 7.66 -6.23 7.21
N GLN A 278 7.34 -4.96 6.92
CA GLN A 278 6.31 -4.60 5.95
C GLN A 278 6.73 -4.87 4.51
N LEU A 279 8.01 -4.70 4.17
CA LEU A 279 8.57 -5.14 2.89
C LEU A 279 8.42 -6.65 2.71
N LYS A 280 8.78 -7.41 3.74
CA LYS A 280 8.63 -8.86 3.73
C LYS A 280 7.17 -9.30 3.62
N LEU A 281 6.26 -8.66 4.37
CA LEU A 281 4.82 -8.95 4.31
C LEU A 281 4.24 -8.68 2.92
N GLY A 282 4.65 -7.58 2.29
CA GLY A 282 4.27 -7.24 0.92
C GLY A 282 4.80 -8.26 -0.08
N GLU A 283 6.09 -8.59 -0.02
CA GLU A 283 6.73 -9.60 -0.87
C GLU A 283 6.07 -10.98 -0.73
N ASP A 284 5.90 -11.47 0.51
CA ASP A 284 5.30 -12.77 0.79
C ASP A 284 3.83 -12.82 0.30
N THR A 285 3.12 -11.69 0.37
CA THR A 285 1.74 -11.56 -0.17
C THR A 285 1.72 -11.60 -1.69
N LEU A 286 2.57 -10.83 -2.38
CA LEU A 286 2.68 -10.84 -3.84
C LEU A 286 3.11 -12.22 -4.35
N ALA A 287 4.13 -12.83 -3.75
CA ALA A 287 4.63 -14.14 -4.16
C ALA A 287 3.56 -15.24 -4.04
N ARG A 288 2.73 -15.17 -3.00
CA ARG A 288 1.62 -16.11 -2.79
C ARG A 288 0.48 -15.91 -3.78
N LEU A 289 0.12 -14.66 -4.05
CA LEU A 289 -1.10 -14.32 -4.79
C LEU A 289 -0.86 -14.06 -6.29
N LEU A 290 0.38 -13.87 -6.71
CA LEU A 290 0.79 -13.73 -8.11
C LEU A 290 1.88 -14.77 -8.43
N PRO A 291 1.53 -16.07 -8.44
CA PRO A 291 2.51 -17.13 -8.64
C PRO A 291 3.19 -17.01 -10.01
N GLY A 292 4.51 -17.14 -10.03
CA GLY A 292 5.33 -17.06 -11.25
C GLY A 292 5.73 -15.64 -11.67
N VAL A 293 5.20 -14.60 -11.02
CA VAL A 293 5.59 -13.21 -11.27
C VAL A 293 6.95 -12.92 -10.62
N ILE A 294 7.86 -12.30 -11.39
CA ILE A 294 9.16 -11.87 -10.87
C ILE A 294 8.96 -10.60 -10.04
N ILE A 295 9.43 -10.62 -8.79
CA ILE A 295 9.43 -9.47 -7.88
C ILE A 295 10.84 -8.87 -7.84
N HIS A 296 11.01 -7.65 -8.35
CA HIS A 296 12.25 -6.89 -8.30
C HIS A 296 12.44 -6.27 -6.91
N ARG A 297 13.24 -6.92 -6.07
CA ARG A 297 13.45 -6.55 -4.65
C ARG A 297 14.28 -5.30 -4.44
N ASN A 298 15.15 -4.98 -5.40
CA ASN A 298 16.17 -3.96 -5.27
C ASN A 298 15.71 -2.56 -5.72
N THR A 299 14.48 -2.44 -6.23
CA THR A 299 13.95 -1.19 -6.77
C THR A 299 12.74 -0.76 -5.96
N TRP A 300 12.72 0.51 -5.55
CA TRP A 300 11.65 1.10 -4.77
C TRP A 300 11.01 2.28 -5.51
N LEU A 301 9.68 2.31 -5.55
CA LEU A 301 8.92 3.48 -6.01
C LEU A 301 8.69 4.42 -4.83
N ALA A 302 9.43 5.53 -4.79
CA ALA A 302 9.18 6.59 -3.82
C ALA A 302 8.01 7.45 -4.29
N THR A 303 6.96 7.55 -3.47
CA THR A 303 5.80 8.42 -3.71
C THR A 303 5.76 9.65 -2.82
N ASP A 304 6.60 9.68 -1.80
CA ASP A 304 6.74 10.80 -0.86
C ASP A 304 8.18 11.29 -0.85
N SER A 305 8.41 12.51 -0.33
CA SER A 305 9.76 13.03 -0.11
C SER A 305 10.60 12.09 0.76
N LEU A 306 11.90 12.03 0.44
CA LEU A 306 12.89 11.23 1.15
C LEU A 306 13.88 12.13 1.91
N SER A 307 14.48 11.58 2.96
CA SER A 307 15.64 12.16 3.64
C SER A 307 16.89 11.29 3.44
N PRO A 308 18.11 11.82 3.64
CA PRO A 308 19.35 11.02 3.60
C PRO A 308 19.32 9.81 4.53
N GLU A 309 18.73 9.94 5.73
CA GLU A 309 18.61 8.87 6.71
C GLU A 309 17.63 7.79 6.23
N ALA A 310 16.52 8.20 5.61
CA ALA A 310 15.54 7.28 5.03
C ALA A 310 16.15 6.49 3.86
N VAL A 311 16.99 7.15 3.04
CA VAL A 311 17.79 6.49 2.00
C VAL A 311 18.74 5.46 2.60
N ALA A 312 19.47 5.81 3.68
CA ALA A 312 20.37 4.88 4.35
C ALA A 312 19.63 3.64 4.87
N MET A 313 18.44 3.82 5.46
CA MET A 313 17.55 2.72 5.86
C MET A 313 17.15 1.83 4.66
N MET A 314 16.82 2.44 3.51
CA MET A 314 16.46 1.70 2.30
C MET A 314 17.63 0.88 1.75
N ILE A 315 18.84 1.43 1.78
CA ILE A 315 20.07 0.72 1.40
C ILE A 315 20.31 -0.49 2.30
N ASP A 316 20.15 -0.34 3.63
CA ASP A 316 20.24 -1.44 4.59
C ASP A 316 19.13 -2.50 4.43
N ALA A 317 18.02 -2.14 3.79
CA ALA A 317 16.97 -3.07 3.37
C ALA A 317 17.25 -3.75 2.02
N GLY A 318 18.38 -3.44 1.36
CA GLY A 318 18.80 -4.03 0.09
C GLY A 318 18.29 -3.32 -1.17
N ILE A 319 17.71 -2.12 -1.01
CA ILE A 319 17.24 -1.30 -2.13
C ILE A 319 18.44 -0.57 -2.73
N THR A 320 18.65 -0.72 -4.03
CA THR A 320 19.78 -0.14 -4.78
C THR A 320 19.33 0.74 -5.95
N SER A 321 18.03 0.82 -6.22
CA SER A 321 17.46 1.67 -7.27
C SER A 321 16.19 2.36 -6.77
N LEU A 322 16.06 3.64 -7.10
CA LEU A 322 14.88 4.46 -6.83
C LEU A 322 14.20 4.85 -8.13
N VAL A 323 12.89 4.68 -8.13
CA VAL A 323 11.99 5.33 -9.08
C VAL A 323 11.25 6.42 -8.30
N LEU A 324 11.39 7.69 -8.69
CA LEU A 324 10.72 8.80 -8.04
C LEU A 324 9.42 9.14 -8.76
N ALA A 325 8.28 9.01 -8.08
CA ALA A 325 7.02 9.59 -8.55
C ALA A 325 7.11 11.13 -8.56
N PRO A 326 6.27 11.85 -9.33
CA PRO A 326 6.27 13.32 -9.33
C PRO A 326 6.25 13.95 -7.94
N SER A 327 5.38 13.45 -7.06
CA SER A 327 5.22 13.90 -5.67
C SER A 327 6.46 13.69 -4.78
N ALA A 328 7.34 12.74 -5.11
CA ALA A 328 8.57 12.48 -4.36
C ALA A 328 9.73 13.40 -4.76
N GLN A 329 9.54 14.26 -5.76
CA GLN A 329 10.61 15.12 -6.31
C GLN A 329 10.64 16.51 -5.67
N THR A 330 9.71 16.81 -4.77
CA THR A 330 9.69 18.06 -4.02
C THR A 330 10.89 18.14 -3.08
N ASN A 331 11.57 19.30 -3.03
CA ASN A 331 12.75 19.55 -2.21
C ASN A 331 13.94 18.60 -2.46
N VAL A 332 14.08 18.16 -3.71
CA VAL A 332 15.23 17.37 -4.19
C VAL A 332 16.18 18.29 -4.94
N ASP A 333 17.45 18.31 -4.53
CA ASP A 333 18.52 19.04 -5.24
C ASP A 333 19.18 18.10 -6.26
N ARG A 334 19.41 18.59 -7.48
CA ARG A 334 19.84 17.78 -8.62
C ARG A 334 20.88 18.53 -9.44
N GLU A 335 21.94 17.83 -9.82
CA GLU A 335 22.93 18.35 -10.76
C GLU A 335 22.41 18.43 -12.21
N GLN A 336 21.37 17.68 -12.53
CA GLN A 336 20.85 17.50 -13.88
C GLN A 336 19.31 17.33 -13.91
N PRO A 337 18.64 17.52 -15.07
CA PRO A 337 17.20 17.33 -15.23
C PRO A 337 16.67 15.94 -14.80
N PRO A 338 15.41 15.82 -14.34
CA PRO A 338 14.78 14.57 -13.89
C PRO A 338 14.82 13.41 -14.88
N SER A 339 14.79 13.74 -16.18
CA SER A 339 14.74 12.80 -17.29
C SER A 339 16.09 12.11 -17.57
N LEU A 340 17.11 12.39 -16.77
CA LEU A 340 18.42 11.75 -16.82
C LEU A 340 18.61 10.78 -15.64
N LEU A 341 19.41 9.75 -15.85
CA LEU A 341 19.83 8.83 -14.80
C LEU A 341 20.60 9.60 -13.73
N GLY A 342 20.10 9.54 -12.51
CA GLY A 342 20.75 10.10 -11.33
C GLY A 342 21.37 9.02 -10.45
N ARG A 343 22.18 9.47 -9.49
CA ARG A 343 22.70 8.67 -8.38
C ARG A 343 22.44 9.42 -7.07
N VAL A 344 22.02 8.70 -6.04
CA VAL A 344 21.86 9.34 -4.73
C VAL A 344 23.20 9.83 -4.19
N ALA A 345 23.23 11.07 -3.71
CA ALA A 345 24.41 11.67 -3.11
C ALA A 345 24.65 11.16 -1.68
N GLY A 346 25.92 11.14 -1.24
CA GLY A 346 26.26 10.87 0.16
C GLY A 346 26.09 9.42 0.63
N THR A 347 25.90 8.45 -0.26
CA THR A 347 25.65 7.02 0.06
C THR A 347 26.92 6.17 0.24
N GLY A 348 28.09 6.79 0.37
CA GLY A 348 29.38 6.08 0.49
C GLY A 348 29.70 5.24 -0.76
N GLU A 349 30.02 3.96 -0.55
CA GLU A 349 30.32 3.02 -1.65
C GLU A 349 29.08 2.55 -2.43
N THR A 350 27.88 2.69 -1.85
CA THR A 350 26.65 2.23 -2.51
C THR A 350 26.22 3.24 -3.56
N LYS A 351 26.18 2.84 -4.83
CA LYS A 351 25.74 3.70 -5.94
C LYS A 351 24.27 3.44 -6.24
N MET A 352 23.40 4.00 -5.41
CA MET A 352 21.95 3.89 -5.59
C MET A 352 21.50 4.71 -6.80
N SER A 353 20.94 4.07 -7.81
CA SER A 353 20.47 4.75 -9.02
C SER A 353 19.11 5.43 -8.80
N VAL A 354 18.85 6.49 -9.56
CA VAL A 354 17.60 7.26 -9.51
C VAL A 354 17.07 7.46 -10.92
N VAL A 355 15.83 7.04 -11.14
CA VAL A 355 15.04 7.40 -12.32
C VAL A 355 13.82 8.19 -11.85
N SER A 356 13.53 9.32 -12.48
CA SER A 356 12.39 10.16 -12.08
C SER A 356 11.29 10.10 -13.12
N ALA A 357 10.05 9.91 -12.67
CA ALA A 357 8.88 10.10 -13.51
C ALA A 357 8.80 11.57 -13.93
N TYR A 358 8.64 11.84 -15.21
CA TYR A 358 8.37 13.18 -15.70
C TYR A 358 7.01 13.64 -15.15
N ALA A 359 6.96 14.86 -14.64
CA ALA A 359 5.77 15.49 -14.09
C ALA A 359 5.20 16.47 -15.14
N PRO A 360 4.36 16.00 -16.08
CA PRO A 360 3.68 16.93 -16.96
C PRO A 360 2.73 17.82 -16.12
N PHE A 361 2.42 19.01 -16.61
CA PHE A 361 1.42 19.92 -16.04
C PHE A 361 1.77 20.79 -14.83
N GLU A 362 2.95 20.66 -14.17
CA GLU A 362 3.29 21.58 -13.05
C GLU A 362 3.30 23.07 -13.47
N SER A 363 3.42 23.36 -14.77
CA SER A 363 3.37 24.70 -15.35
C SER A 363 2.07 25.07 -16.05
N THR A 364 1.08 24.16 -16.14
CA THR A 364 -0.13 24.36 -16.95
C THR A 364 -1.30 24.89 -16.12
N LEU A 365 -1.30 26.20 -15.88
CA LEU A 365 -2.10 26.88 -14.83
C LEU A 365 -3.59 27.16 -15.14
N ARG A 366 -4.13 26.84 -16.32
CA ARG A 366 -5.54 27.17 -16.64
C ARG A 366 -6.49 26.04 -16.27
N GLU A 367 -7.70 26.41 -15.82
CA GLU A 367 -8.89 25.55 -15.69
C GLU A 367 -9.18 24.82 -17.00
N ARG A 368 -8.44 23.74 -17.26
CA ARG A 368 -8.75 22.79 -18.32
C ARG A 368 -9.80 21.84 -17.77
N SER A 369 -10.65 21.29 -18.64
CA SER A 369 -11.37 20.07 -18.31
C SER A 369 -10.34 18.95 -18.17
N VAL A 370 -9.77 18.81 -16.96
CA VAL A 370 -8.75 17.83 -16.61
C VAL A 370 -9.19 16.46 -17.15
N GLY A 371 -8.27 15.72 -17.76
CA GLY A 371 -8.51 14.35 -18.27
C GLY A 371 -9.11 14.25 -19.66
N SER A 372 -9.04 15.32 -20.44
CA SER A 372 -9.43 15.29 -21.84
C SER A 372 -8.41 14.56 -22.72
N VAL A 373 -8.87 13.97 -23.83
CA VAL A 373 -8.01 13.40 -24.88
C VAL A 373 -6.99 14.42 -25.41
N ARG A 374 -7.36 15.71 -25.43
CA ARG A 374 -6.47 16.84 -25.76
C ARG A 374 -5.25 16.88 -24.83
N ASP A 375 -5.46 16.78 -23.52
CA ASP A 375 -4.37 16.84 -22.54
C ASP A 375 -3.41 15.67 -22.71
N GLY A 376 -3.89 14.48 -23.02
CA GLY A 376 -3.01 13.36 -23.31
C GLY A 376 -2.12 13.57 -24.55
N TYR A 377 -2.61 14.24 -25.61
CA TYR A 377 -1.74 14.65 -26.72
C TYR A 377 -0.74 15.74 -26.32
N ALA A 378 -1.12 16.66 -25.44
CA ALA A 378 -0.22 17.67 -24.92
C ALA A 378 0.91 17.05 -24.09
N VAL A 379 0.62 16.09 -23.20
CA VAL A 379 1.64 15.34 -22.44
C VAL A 379 2.59 14.59 -23.37
N ALA A 380 2.04 13.88 -24.36
CA ALA A 380 2.85 13.16 -25.33
C ALA A 380 3.77 14.11 -26.10
N ALA A 381 3.25 15.27 -26.52
CA ALA A 381 4.04 16.29 -27.21
C ALA A 381 5.12 16.90 -26.31
N GLU A 382 4.80 17.22 -25.05
CA GLU A 382 5.75 17.77 -24.08
C GLU A 382 6.92 16.81 -23.84
N LEU A 383 6.64 15.52 -23.67
CA LEU A 383 7.67 14.50 -23.49
C LEU A 383 8.61 14.42 -24.71
N LEU A 384 8.09 14.58 -25.92
CA LEU A 384 8.93 14.63 -27.13
C LEU A 384 9.78 15.89 -27.20
N MET A 385 9.32 17.02 -26.65
CA MET A 385 10.10 18.24 -26.54
C MET A 385 11.19 18.11 -25.48
N GLU A 386 10.88 17.54 -24.32
CA GLU A 386 11.87 17.21 -23.30
C GLU A 386 12.98 16.31 -23.86
N ARG A 387 12.61 15.25 -24.59
CA ARG A 387 13.58 14.39 -25.31
C ARG A 387 14.49 15.19 -26.24
N GLN A 388 13.90 16.08 -27.03
CA GLN A 388 14.63 16.89 -28.00
C GLN A 388 15.62 17.82 -27.31
N ASP A 389 15.21 18.48 -26.23
CA ASP A 389 16.06 19.40 -25.47
C ASP A 389 17.24 18.67 -24.84
N LEU A 390 17.01 17.49 -24.23
CA LEU A 390 18.07 16.66 -23.65
C LEU A 390 19.13 16.24 -24.68
N LEU A 391 18.71 15.91 -25.90
CA LEU A 391 19.63 15.56 -26.98
C LEU A 391 20.36 16.80 -27.52
N ALA A 392 19.68 17.94 -27.62
CA ALA A 392 20.27 19.19 -28.08
C ALA A 392 21.34 19.73 -27.13
N THR A 393 21.21 19.47 -25.82
CA THR A 393 22.25 19.80 -24.81
C THR A 393 23.41 18.82 -24.79
N GLY A 394 23.41 17.78 -25.64
CA GLY A 394 24.52 16.83 -25.80
C GLY A 394 24.52 15.66 -24.82
N ASN A 395 23.39 15.37 -24.15
CA ASN A 395 23.32 14.20 -23.27
C ASN A 395 23.39 12.90 -24.06
N GLY A 396 24.13 11.92 -23.53
CA GLY A 396 24.22 10.59 -24.13
C GLY A 396 22.89 9.85 -24.05
N VAL A 397 22.53 9.14 -25.13
CA VAL A 397 21.36 8.24 -25.17
C VAL A 397 21.30 7.28 -23.98
N PRO A 398 22.42 6.64 -23.55
CA PRO A 398 22.40 5.73 -22.41
C PRO A 398 22.14 6.40 -21.07
N ASP A 399 22.25 7.73 -20.96
CA ASP A 399 22.02 8.47 -19.72
C ASP A 399 20.58 8.99 -19.62
N ILE A 400 19.86 9.07 -20.73
CA ILE A 400 18.47 9.52 -20.74
C ILE A 400 17.55 8.38 -20.26
N ARG A 401 16.71 8.68 -19.27
CA ARG A 401 15.76 7.77 -18.63
C ARG A 401 14.42 8.49 -18.45
N MET A 402 13.62 8.52 -19.50
CA MET A 402 12.31 9.18 -19.45
C MET A 402 11.26 8.22 -18.90
N ALA A 403 10.33 8.71 -18.09
CA ALA A 403 9.18 7.94 -17.65
C ALA A 403 7.94 8.81 -17.50
N LEU A 404 6.77 8.22 -17.66
CA LEU A 404 5.49 8.80 -17.21
C LEU A 404 4.86 7.87 -16.18
N MET A 405 4.07 8.42 -15.26
CA MET A 405 3.41 7.63 -14.23
C MET A 405 1.90 7.58 -14.43
N SER A 406 1.37 6.38 -14.69
CA SER A 406 -0.07 6.12 -14.75
C SER A 406 -0.55 5.56 -13.42
N THR A 407 -1.32 6.34 -12.67
CA THR A 407 -2.11 5.84 -11.53
C THR A 407 -3.46 5.32 -12.04
N PHE A 408 -4.18 4.51 -11.28
CA PHE A 408 -5.51 4.00 -11.66
C PHE A 408 -6.53 4.37 -10.57
N ASP A 409 -6.60 5.65 -10.24
CA ASP A 409 -7.44 6.21 -9.17
C ASP A 409 -8.75 6.83 -9.70
N GLY A 410 -9.02 6.68 -11.00
CA GLY A 410 -10.15 7.32 -11.68
C GLY A 410 -9.98 8.84 -11.87
N SER A 411 -8.82 9.39 -11.52
CA SER A 411 -8.55 10.81 -11.74
C SER A 411 -8.44 11.12 -13.23
N ALA A 412 -8.80 12.36 -13.54
CA ALA A 412 -8.72 12.86 -14.88
C ALA A 412 -7.25 12.97 -15.35
N GLU A 413 -6.31 13.37 -14.48
CA GLU A 413 -4.88 13.42 -14.78
C GLU A 413 -4.32 12.05 -15.19
N SER A 414 -4.65 11.01 -14.42
CA SER A 414 -4.33 9.62 -14.76
C SER A 414 -4.82 9.23 -16.16
N SER A 415 -6.06 9.61 -16.49
CA SER A 415 -6.65 9.30 -17.80
C SER A 415 -5.88 9.97 -18.95
N ALA A 416 -5.45 11.23 -18.76
CA ALA A 416 -4.64 11.95 -19.74
C ALA A 416 -3.25 11.30 -19.92
N ILE A 417 -2.58 10.91 -18.84
CA ILE A 417 -1.27 10.24 -18.91
C ILE A 417 -1.39 8.87 -19.58
N THR A 418 -2.40 8.08 -19.22
CA THR A 418 -2.66 6.79 -19.85
C THR A 418 -2.89 6.94 -21.35
N PHE A 419 -3.61 7.99 -21.76
CA PHE A 419 -3.81 8.32 -23.16
C PHE A 419 -2.50 8.73 -23.86
N ALA A 420 -1.70 9.58 -23.21
CA ALA A 420 -0.41 10.03 -23.71
C ALA A 420 0.52 8.84 -23.99
N VAL A 421 0.65 7.92 -23.03
CA VAL A 421 1.45 6.70 -23.18
C VAL A 421 1.02 5.88 -24.39
N ARG A 422 -0.29 5.76 -24.65
CA ARG A 422 -0.80 5.10 -25.86
C ARG A 422 -0.40 5.82 -27.14
N ALA A 423 -0.49 7.15 -27.17
CA ALA A 423 -0.06 7.95 -28.32
C ALA A 423 1.45 7.80 -28.60
N LEU A 424 2.26 7.60 -27.55
CA LEU A 424 3.70 7.41 -27.63
C LEU A 424 4.12 6.01 -28.13
N THR A 425 3.24 4.99 -28.12
CA THR A 425 3.59 3.63 -28.59
C THR A 425 4.00 3.56 -30.05
N GLN A 426 3.59 4.54 -30.86
CA GLN A 426 3.90 4.62 -32.29
C GLN A 426 5.08 5.57 -32.56
N VAL A 427 5.79 6.02 -31.53
CA VAL A 427 6.98 6.88 -31.66
C VAL A 427 8.21 6.01 -31.77
N GLN A 428 8.84 6.00 -32.95
CA GLN A 428 10.00 5.15 -33.22
C GLN A 428 11.25 5.57 -32.44
N GLU A 429 11.30 6.83 -32.01
CA GLU A 429 12.38 7.41 -31.21
C GLU A 429 12.38 6.99 -29.73
N LEU A 430 11.39 6.21 -29.29
CA LEU A 430 11.27 5.70 -27.93
C LEU A 430 11.42 4.18 -27.89
N GLU A 431 12.15 3.70 -26.88
CA GLU A 431 12.28 2.28 -26.56
C GLU A 431 11.63 2.01 -25.21
N PHE A 432 10.57 1.21 -25.19
CA PHE A 432 9.86 0.88 -23.96
C PHE A 432 10.64 -0.13 -23.11
N VAL A 433 10.91 0.21 -21.84
CA VAL A 433 11.73 -0.57 -20.91
C VAL A 433 11.07 -0.72 -19.52
N ASP A 434 11.50 -1.70 -18.74
CA ASP A 434 11.10 -1.88 -17.33
C ASP A 434 12.18 -1.31 -16.40
N TYR A 435 11.89 -0.18 -15.75
CA TYR A 435 12.76 0.41 -14.72
C TYR A 435 12.61 -0.22 -13.34
N GLY A 436 11.73 -1.21 -13.17
CA GLY A 436 11.76 -2.11 -12.04
C GLY A 436 13.06 -2.91 -11.98
N ILE A 437 13.69 -3.15 -13.14
CA ILE A 437 15.02 -3.75 -13.23
C ILE A 437 16.07 -2.69 -12.86
N SER A 438 16.79 -2.95 -11.77
CA SER A 438 17.80 -2.03 -11.24
C SER A 438 18.85 -1.66 -12.30
N THR A 439 19.01 -0.37 -12.54
CA THR A 439 20.08 0.17 -13.39
C THR A 439 21.30 0.48 -12.53
N ALA A 440 22.50 0.15 -13.00
CA ALA A 440 23.74 0.48 -12.31
C ALA A 440 24.08 1.97 -12.47
N ALA A 441 24.35 2.66 -11.37
CA ALA A 441 24.93 4.01 -11.38
C ALA A 441 26.46 3.95 -11.26
N GLN A 442 27.14 4.94 -11.82
CA GLN A 442 28.59 5.13 -11.77
C GLN A 442 28.94 6.36 -10.93
N ASP A 443 30.23 6.56 -10.62
CA ASP A 443 30.67 7.76 -9.88
C ASP A 443 30.42 9.05 -10.68
N THR A 444 30.51 8.94 -12.01
CA THR A 444 30.23 10.01 -12.96
C THR A 444 28.74 10.24 -13.19
N THR A 445 27.85 9.39 -12.65
CA THR A 445 26.41 9.62 -12.74
C THR A 445 26.03 10.83 -11.88
N PRO A 446 25.28 11.82 -12.43
CA PRO A 446 24.91 13.04 -11.73
C PRO A 446 24.27 12.80 -10.37
N ALA A 447 24.63 13.64 -9.40
CA ALA A 447 24.15 13.51 -8.03
C ALA A 447 22.70 14.03 -7.86
N VAL A 448 21.94 13.30 -7.06
CA VAL A 448 20.61 13.65 -6.56
C VAL A 448 20.68 13.66 -5.04
N SER A 449 20.47 14.82 -4.44
CA SER A 449 20.57 15.06 -3.01
C SER A 449 19.18 15.25 -2.41
N PHE A 450 18.92 14.55 -1.31
CA PHE A 450 17.68 14.67 -0.55
C PHE A 450 17.88 15.59 0.64
N THR A 451 16.87 16.41 0.93
CA THR A 451 16.93 17.35 2.04
C THR A 451 16.70 16.60 3.37
N PRO A 452 17.50 16.86 4.43
CA PRO A 452 17.24 16.31 5.75
C PRO A 452 15.84 16.67 6.26
N SER A 453 15.18 15.71 6.90
CA SER A 453 13.84 15.92 7.45
C SER A 453 13.91 16.74 8.74
N SER A 454 13.00 17.70 8.90
CA SER A 454 12.74 18.40 10.16
C SER A 454 11.49 17.88 10.89
N LEU A 455 10.86 16.81 10.38
CA LEU A 455 9.65 16.25 10.95
C LEU A 455 9.96 15.59 12.30
N VAL A 456 9.40 16.16 13.37
CA VAL A 456 9.42 15.56 14.70
C VAL A 456 8.20 14.66 14.83
N PHE A 457 8.41 13.35 14.88
CA PHE A 457 7.32 12.40 15.03
C PHE A 457 6.81 12.32 16.47
N GLY A 458 5.48 12.18 16.60
CA GLY A 458 4.85 11.91 17.88
C GLY A 458 5.28 10.54 18.42
N SER A 459 6.12 10.54 19.46
CA SER A 459 6.66 9.32 20.09
C SER A 459 5.59 8.32 20.54
N GLY A 460 4.36 8.78 20.81
CA GLY A 460 3.23 7.93 21.19
C GLY A 460 2.83 6.89 20.15
N ARG A 461 2.82 7.23 18.84
CA ARG A 461 2.43 6.28 17.78
C ARG A 461 3.49 5.21 17.58
N ALA A 462 4.77 5.58 17.60
CA ALA A 462 5.89 4.65 17.47
C ALA A 462 5.94 3.64 18.63
N ALA A 463 5.73 4.11 19.87
CA ALA A 463 5.64 3.26 21.04
C ALA A 463 4.44 2.30 20.98
N ALA A 464 3.29 2.79 20.52
CA ALA A 464 2.10 1.96 20.32
C ALA A 464 2.33 0.87 19.27
N LEU A 465 2.93 1.20 18.12
CA LEU A 465 3.27 0.23 17.08
C LEU A 465 4.23 -0.85 17.60
N THR A 466 5.29 -0.45 18.31
CA THR A 466 6.26 -1.39 18.90
C THR A 466 5.57 -2.34 19.89
N THR A 467 4.69 -1.80 20.73
CA THR A 467 3.94 -2.58 21.74
C THR A 467 2.99 -3.57 21.08
N VAL A 468 2.23 -3.13 20.08
CA VAL A 468 1.28 -3.99 19.36
C VAL A 468 2.01 -5.05 18.54
N ARG A 469 3.14 -4.72 17.90
CA ARG A 469 4.00 -5.69 17.19
C ARG A 469 4.49 -6.81 18.12
N GLN A 470 4.98 -6.45 19.31
CA GLN A 470 5.43 -7.44 20.30
C GLN A 470 4.28 -8.35 20.75
N LYS A 471 3.12 -7.74 21.04
CA LYS A 471 1.92 -8.48 21.42
C LYS A 471 1.43 -9.39 20.29
N LEU A 472 1.43 -8.91 19.06
CA LEU A 472 1.04 -9.66 17.87
C LEU A 472 1.89 -10.91 17.72
N ASN A 473 3.23 -10.77 17.71
CA ASN A 473 4.15 -11.91 17.60
C ASN A 473 3.90 -12.94 18.71
N ALA A 474 3.68 -12.45 19.94
CA ALA A 474 3.44 -13.31 21.09
C ALA A 474 2.11 -14.09 20.97
N VAL A 475 1.02 -13.45 20.56
CA VAL A 475 -0.29 -14.10 20.41
C VAL A 475 -0.34 -14.98 19.16
N VAL A 476 0.25 -14.56 18.04
CA VAL A 476 0.39 -15.37 16.82
C VAL A 476 1.13 -16.67 17.09
N SER A 477 2.14 -16.66 17.97
CA SER A 477 2.84 -17.89 18.37
C SER A 477 1.93 -18.92 19.04
N MET A 478 0.78 -18.52 19.61
CA MET A 478 -0.20 -19.40 20.25
C MET A 478 -1.12 -20.10 19.24
N LEU A 479 -1.35 -19.52 18.06
CA LEU A 479 -2.30 -20.04 17.08
C LEU A 479 -1.75 -21.27 16.33
N GLY A 480 -2.60 -22.06 15.68
CA GLY A 480 -2.15 -23.10 14.73
C GLY A 480 -1.48 -22.49 13.49
N PRO A 481 -0.59 -23.20 12.76
CA PRO A 481 0.12 -22.65 11.59
C PRO A 481 -0.81 -22.21 10.46
N ASP A 482 -1.96 -22.86 10.31
CA ASP A 482 -2.95 -22.58 9.27
C ASP A 482 -4.08 -21.62 9.73
N ASP A 483 -3.98 -21.08 10.94
CA ASP A 483 -4.98 -20.14 11.46
C ASP A 483 -4.95 -18.82 10.67
N VAL A 484 -6.09 -18.44 10.11
CA VAL A 484 -6.25 -17.25 9.27
C VAL A 484 -5.87 -15.96 10.00
N HIS A 485 -6.06 -15.89 11.33
CA HIS A 485 -5.74 -14.69 12.11
C HIS A 485 -4.26 -14.37 12.10
N ARG A 486 -3.37 -15.38 11.95
CA ARG A 486 -1.93 -15.15 11.80
C ARG A 486 -1.62 -14.21 10.63
N ARG A 487 -2.44 -14.24 9.58
CA ARG A 487 -2.31 -13.39 8.40
C ARG A 487 -3.14 -12.13 8.53
N LEU A 488 -4.41 -12.23 8.91
CA LEU A 488 -5.32 -11.08 8.94
C LEU A 488 -4.88 -10.01 9.96
N TRP A 489 -4.34 -10.40 11.11
CA TRP A 489 -3.81 -9.44 12.08
C TRP A 489 -2.52 -8.76 11.61
N GLU A 490 -1.69 -9.47 10.84
CA GLU A 490 -0.53 -8.86 10.18
C GLU A 490 -0.97 -7.82 9.14
N TYR A 491 -2.06 -8.08 8.41
CA TYR A 491 -2.64 -7.12 7.47
C TYR A 491 -3.16 -5.87 8.17
N GLN A 492 -3.93 -6.03 9.24
CA GLN A 492 -4.41 -4.89 10.04
C GLN A 492 -3.24 -4.06 10.60
N LEU A 493 -2.19 -4.71 11.12
CA LEU A 493 -1.02 -3.98 11.60
C LEU A 493 -0.31 -3.26 10.45
N GLY A 494 -0.15 -3.90 9.28
CA GLY A 494 0.41 -3.27 8.09
C GLY A 494 -0.35 -2.03 7.64
N ILE A 495 -1.68 -2.08 7.63
CA ILE A 495 -2.50 -0.90 7.35
C ILE A 495 -2.36 0.16 8.45
N GLY A 496 -2.35 -0.23 9.73
CA GLY A 496 -2.15 0.69 10.86
C GLY A 496 -0.78 1.38 10.88
N THR A 497 0.25 0.73 10.32
CA THR A 497 1.59 1.33 10.15
C THR A 497 1.63 2.36 9.02
N SER A 498 0.72 2.26 8.06
CA SER A 498 0.67 3.11 6.87
C SER A 498 0.48 4.59 7.18
N GLY A 499 1.12 5.43 6.37
CA GLY A 499 0.84 6.87 6.31
C GLY A 499 -0.41 7.21 5.50
N SER A 500 -0.84 6.33 4.57
CA SER A 500 -2.04 6.54 3.75
C SER A 500 -3.34 6.16 4.46
N ALA A 501 -3.31 5.31 5.48
CA ALA A 501 -4.52 4.97 6.22
C ALA A 501 -4.96 6.16 7.10
N ALA A 502 -6.09 6.78 6.75
CA ALA A 502 -6.65 7.94 7.46
C ALA A 502 -6.85 7.70 8.98
N SER A 503 -7.14 6.46 9.37
CA SER A 503 -7.40 6.05 10.76
C SER A 503 -6.36 5.05 11.31
N GLY A 504 -5.08 5.18 10.96
CA GLY A 504 -4.04 4.23 11.40
C GLY A 504 -3.99 3.94 12.91
N ALA A 505 -4.31 4.91 13.77
CA ALA A 505 -4.41 4.71 15.23
C ALA A 505 -5.58 3.79 15.64
N GLU A 506 -6.69 3.82 14.89
CA GLU A 506 -7.86 2.96 15.10
C GLU A 506 -7.53 1.50 14.78
N TYR A 507 -6.82 1.23 13.67
CA TYR A 507 -6.32 -0.12 13.36
C TYR A 507 -5.46 -0.68 14.49
N ILE A 508 -4.54 0.14 15.02
CA ILE A 508 -3.65 -0.26 16.11
C ILE A 508 -4.44 -0.53 17.40
N GLY A 509 -5.40 0.33 17.73
CA GLY A 509 -6.25 0.18 18.92
C GLY A 509 -7.11 -1.08 18.85
N THR A 510 -7.85 -1.26 17.76
CA THR A 510 -8.72 -2.42 17.55
C THR A 510 -7.94 -3.73 17.52
N LEU A 511 -6.78 -3.76 16.84
CA LEU A 511 -5.92 -4.94 16.87
C LEU A 511 -5.43 -5.23 18.29
N SER A 512 -5.02 -4.21 19.05
CA SER A 512 -4.61 -4.40 20.45
C SER A 512 -5.71 -5.04 21.31
N ASP A 513 -6.97 -4.63 21.10
CA ASP A 513 -8.14 -5.17 21.79
C ASP A 513 -8.45 -6.60 21.35
N GLN A 514 -8.37 -6.91 20.05
CA GLN A 514 -8.52 -8.28 19.52
C GLN A 514 -7.46 -9.24 20.09
N LEU A 515 -6.20 -8.80 20.13
CA LEU A 515 -5.12 -9.56 20.74
C LEU A 515 -5.34 -9.73 22.25
N GLN A 516 -5.87 -8.70 22.93
CA GLN A 516 -6.21 -8.78 24.35
C GLN A 516 -7.30 -9.81 24.61
N ALA A 517 -8.41 -9.73 23.86
CA ALA A 517 -9.53 -10.64 23.96
C ALA A 517 -9.08 -12.10 23.78
N THR A 518 -8.20 -12.35 22.82
CA THR A 518 -7.64 -13.70 22.58
C THR A 518 -6.86 -14.21 23.80
N THR A 519 -6.02 -13.39 24.42
CA THR A 519 -5.28 -13.81 25.63
C THR A 519 -6.18 -13.94 26.86
N SER A 520 -7.18 -13.07 27.00
CA SER A 520 -8.12 -13.05 28.12
C SER A 520 -9.15 -14.18 28.07
N ALA A 521 -9.30 -14.86 26.92
CA ALA A 521 -10.11 -16.06 26.78
C ALA A 521 -9.50 -17.29 27.50
N ILE A 522 -8.24 -17.21 27.94
CA ILE A 522 -7.58 -18.28 28.70
C ILE A 522 -7.76 -18.02 30.19
N THR A 523 -8.34 -18.98 30.90
CA THR A 523 -8.55 -18.91 32.35
C THR A 523 -7.97 -20.14 33.04
N VAL A 524 -7.59 -20.00 34.31
CA VAL A 524 -7.16 -21.13 35.14
C VAL A 524 -8.27 -21.45 36.11
N THR A 525 -8.82 -22.64 35.99
CA THR A 525 -9.93 -23.15 36.81
C THR A 525 -9.44 -24.08 37.92
N THR A 526 -8.13 -24.08 38.17
CA THR A 526 -7.51 -24.91 39.22
C THR A 526 -8.03 -24.47 40.60
N PRO A 527 -8.42 -25.40 41.49
CA PRO A 527 -8.86 -25.06 42.84
C PRO A 527 -7.81 -24.26 43.63
N ASP A 528 -8.28 -23.34 44.49
CA ASP A 528 -7.43 -22.49 45.34
C ASP A 528 -6.53 -23.28 46.30
N HIS A 529 -6.90 -24.53 46.58
CA HIS A 529 -6.19 -25.42 47.48
C HIS A 529 -5.93 -26.79 46.82
N VAL A 530 -4.69 -27.25 46.86
CA VAL A 530 -4.29 -28.59 46.43
C VAL A 530 -3.66 -29.33 47.59
N THR A 531 -4.15 -30.54 47.90
CA THR A 531 -3.61 -31.37 48.98
C THR A 531 -2.70 -32.47 48.42
N LEU A 532 -1.46 -32.54 48.91
CA LEU A 532 -0.49 -33.60 48.64
C LEU A 532 -0.42 -34.53 49.85
N SER A 533 -0.91 -35.76 49.69
CA SER A 533 -0.92 -36.80 50.74
C SER A 533 0.45 -37.47 50.92
N SER A 534 1.35 -37.33 49.96
CA SER A 534 2.69 -37.94 49.93
C SER A 534 3.78 -36.92 49.62
N ARG A 535 5.05 -37.28 49.90
CA ARG A 535 6.23 -36.44 49.56
C ARG A 535 6.43 -36.26 48.06
N THR A 536 5.94 -37.17 47.24
CA THR A 536 5.98 -37.11 45.77
C THR A 536 4.58 -37.28 45.26
N GLY A 537 4.11 -36.34 44.44
CA GLY A 537 2.74 -36.33 43.91
C GLY A 537 2.62 -35.56 42.60
N SER A 538 1.46 -35.71 41.96
CA SER A 538 1.11 -35.01 40.73
C SER A 538 0.17 -33.85 41.05
N ILE A 539 0.54 -32.63 40.65
CA ILE A 539 -0.29 -31.43 40.74
C ILE A 539 -0.96 -31.25 39.38
N ARG A 540 -2.30 -31.25 39.37
CA ARG A 540 -3.10 -31.05 38.16
C ARG A 540 -3.50 -29.58 38.08
N VAL A 541 -3.03 -28.89 37.05
CA VAL A 541 -3.42 -27.51 36.73
C VAL A 541 -4.46 -27.58 35.63
N GLN A 542 -5.67 -27.10 35.93
CA GLN A 542 -6.77 -27.00 34.97
C GLN A 542 -6.72 -25.62 34.31
N VAL A 543 -6.61 -25.62 32.98
CA VAL A 543 -6.58 -24.42 32.15
C VAL A 543 -7.72 -24.52 31.14
N ARG A 544 -8.58 -23.51 31.09
CA ARG A 544 -9.69 -23.42 30.15
C ARG A 544 -9.37 -22.44 29.03
N ASN A 545 -9.72 -22.83 27.81
CA ASN A 545 -9.71 -21.97 26.64
C ASN A 545 -11.16 -21.66 26.24
N GLU A 546 -11.57 -20.40 26.33
CA GLU A 546 -12.90 -19.93 25.93
C GLU A 546 -12.92 -19.42 24.48
N SER A 547 -11.77 -19.40 23.80
CA SER A 547 -11.65 -19.06 22.38
C SER A 547 -12.32 -20.11 21.49
N PRO A 548 -12.87 -19.72 20.32
CA PRO A 548 -13.32 -20.65 19.29
C PRO A 548 -12.16 -21.37 18.57
N THR A 549 -10.91 -20.99 18.81
CA THR A 549 -9.72 -21.60 18.20
C THR A 549 -8.82 -22.29 19.23
N ASP A 550 -8.08 -23.29 18.76
CA ASP A 550 -7.07 -23.98 19.58
C ASP A 550 -5.90 -23.04 19.88
N LEU A 551 -5.51 -22.95 21.15
CA LEU A 551 -4.44 -22.06 21.61
C LEU A 551 -3.33 -22.85 22.28
N THR A 552 -2.12 -22.75 21.76
CA THR A 552 -0.92 -23.32 22.36
C THR A 552 -0.32 -22.35 23.36
N VAL A 553 -0.08 -22.81 24.58
CA VAL A 553 0.54 -22.01 25.64
C VAL A 553 1.64 -22.78 26.36
N GLN A 554 2.51 -22.05 27.04
CA GLN A 554 3.44 -22.61 27.99
C GLN A 554 2.91 -22.45 29.41
N VAL A 555 2.60 -23.55 30.08
CA VAL A 555 2.20 -23.58 31.48
C VAL A 555 3.42 -23.87 32.35
N ARG A 556 3.69 -22.97 33.29
CA ARG A 556 4.81 -23.07 34.23
C ARG A 556 4.34 -23.10 35.67
N LEU A 557 4.82 -24.09 36.42
CA LEU A 557 4.57 -24.21 37.87
C LEU A 557 5.83 -23.82 38.66
N LEU A 558 5.68 -22.92 39.62
CA LEU A 558 6.75 -22.40 40.46
C LEU A 558 6.42 -22.58 41.94
N SER A 559 7.41 -23.03 42.72
CA SER A 559 7.33 -23.02 44.18
C SER A 559 8.72 -23.07 44.80
N ALA A 560 8.94 -22.31 45.87
CA ALA A 560 10.18 -22.37 46.64
C ALA A 560 10.31 -23.70 47.42
N LYS A 561 9.18 -24.32 47.79
CA LYS A 561 9.09 -25.49 48.66
C LYS A 561 8.84 -26.81 47.94
N LEU A 562 8.74 -26.80 46.60
CA LEU A 562 8.70 -28.01 45.77
C LEU A 562 9.95 -28.10 44.88
N LYS A 563 10.32 -29.33 44.52
CA LYS A 563 11.17 -29.63 43.37
C LYS A 563 10.27 -30.23 42.28
N VAL A 564 10.06 -29.48 41.20
CA VAL A 564 9.23 -29.91 40.05
C VAL A 564 10.16 -30.45 38.97
N SER A 565 9.93 -31.68 38.49
CA SER A 565 10.85 -32.34 37.54
C SER A 565 10.86 -31.68 36.16
N LYS A 566 9.67 -31.31 35.66
CA LYS A 566 9.50 -30.57 34.41
C LYS A 566 8.60 -29.36 34.68
N PRO A 567 9.17 -28.21 35.11
CA PRO A 567 8.38 -27.08 35.57
C PRO A 567 7.64 -26.35 34.44
N ARG A 568 7.95 -26.63 33.16
CA ARG A 568 7.33 -26.01 31.97
C ARG A 568 6.76 -27.07 31.03
N HIS A 569 5.52 -26.89 30.63
CA HIS A 569 4.84 -27.72 29.65
C HIS A 569 4.30 -26.84 28.52
N LEU A 570 4.63 -27.20 27.27
CA LEU A 570 3.96 -26.65 26.10
C LEU A 570 2.70 -27.50 25.86
N VAL A 571 1.53 -26.86 25.83
CA VAL A 571 0.23 -27.53 25.79
C VAL A 571 -0.67 -26.80 24.81
N THR A 572 -1.33 -27.55 23.93
CA THR A 572 -2.41 -27.05 23.08
C THR A 572 -3.72 -27.18 23.83
N LEU A 573 -4.38 -26.05 24.06
CA LEU A 573 -5.68 -25.95 24.70
C LEU A 573 -6.76 -25.97 23.62
N SER A 574 -7.53 -27.05 23.56
CA SER A 574 -8.60 -27.17 22.56
C SER A 574 -9.70 -26.14 22.78
N ALA A 575 -10.23 -25.61 21.69
CA ALA A 575 -11.27 -24.58 21.67
C ALA A 575 -12.45 -24.92 22.57
N GLY A 576 -12.88 -23.96 23.40
CA GLY A 576 -14.04 -24.11 24.30
C GLY A 576 -13.91 -25.13 25.44
N THR A 577 -12.74 -25.75 25.64
CA THR A 577 -12.56 -26.86 26.61
C THR A 577 -11.59 -26.55 27.74
N THR A 578 -11.63 -27.39 28.78
CA THR A 578 -10.66 -27.40 29.89
C THR A 578 -9.63 -28.50 29.67
N THR A 579 -8.35 -28.13 29.67
CA THR A 579 -7.21 -29.04 29.56
C THR A 579 -6.52 -29.20 30.91
N GLU A 580 -6.22 -30.44 31.30
CA GLU A 580 -5.47 -30.74 32.52
C GLU A 580 -3.98 -30.89 32.24
N VAL A 581 -3.15 -30.11 32.93
CA VAL A 581 -1.69 -30.17 32.85
C VAL A 581 -1.14 -30.77 34.14
N ALA A 582 -0.50 -31.93 34.03
CA ALA A 582 0.03 -32.66 35.17
C ALA A 582 1.51 -32.33 35.43
N PHE A 583 1.82 -31.88 36.64
CA PHE A 583 3.17 -31.59 37.10
C PHE A 583 3.61 -32.59 38.17
N SER A 584 4.66 -33.35 37.92
CA SER A 584 5.28 -34.21 38.92
C SER A 584 6.18 -33.39 39.84
N ALA A 585 5.87 -33.39 41.15
CA ALA A 585 6.57 -32.58 42.14
C ALA A 585 6.92 -33.38 43.40
N THR A 586 8.08 -33.05 43.99
CA THR A 586 8.55 -33.58 45.27
C THR A 586 8.65 -32.46 46.30
N THR A 587 8.04 -32.67 47.47
CA THR A 587 7.95 -31.68 48.56
C THR A 587 9.27 -31.57 49.31
N LYS A 588 9.79 -30.36 49.50
CA LYS A 588 10.99 -30.10 50.33
C LYS A 588 10.63 -29.98 51.82
N THR A 589 9.43 -29.49 52.13
CA THR A 589 8.95 -29.24 53.50
C THR A 589 7.45 -29.53 53.62
N ASN A 590 7.00 -29.86 54.83
CA ASN A 590 5.58 -30.02 55.17
C ASN A 590 4.91 -28.67 55.46
N GLY A 591 3.58 -28.66 55.52
CA GLY A 591 2.77 -27.48 55.84
C GLY A 591 2.10 -26.86 54.62
N ASN A 592 1.63 -25.62 54.79
CA ASN A 592 0.97 -24.85 53.74
C ASN A 592 1.96 -23.88 53.10
N PHE A 593 2.02 -23.84 51.78
CA PHE A 593 2.86 -22.88 51.05
C PHE A 593 2.26 -22.51 49.69
N PRO A 594 2.60 -21.32 49.16
CA PRO A 594 2.09 -20.88 47.87
C PRO A 594 2.74 -21.64 46.71
N LEU A 595 1.91 -21.93 45.71
CA LEU A 595 2.29 -22.35 44.36
C LEU A 595 1.91 -21.22 43.41
N THR A 596 2.83 -20.85 42.52
CA THR A 596 2.55 -19.87 41.47
C THR A 596 2.43 -20.57 40.14
N ILE A 597 1.26 -20.43 39.51
CA ILE A 597 0.99 -20.84 38.13
C ILE A 597 1.22 -19.62 37.24
N ALA A 598 2.08 -19.78 36.24
CA ALA A 598 2.31 -18.77 35.21
C ALA A 598 1.99 -19.39 33.85
N ILE A 599 1.10 -18.75 33.10
CA ILE A 599 0.84 -19.09 31.70
C ILE A 599 1.48 -18.02 30.84
N THR A 600 2.37 -18.46 29.96
CA THR A 600 3.06 -17.62 29.01
C THR A 600 2.78 -18.08 27.59
N THR A 601 3.08 -17.22 26.63
CA THR A 601 3.09 -17.62 25.21
C THR A 601 4.11 -18.76 25.00
N PRO A 602 3.99 -19.55 23.93
CA PRO A 602 4.88 -20.66 23.61
C PRO A 602 6.38 -20.32 23.68
N GLU A 603 6.74 -19.13 23.20
CA GLU A 603 8.12 -18.63 23.21
C GLU A 603 8.57 -18.08 24.58
N GLY A 604 7.64 -17.94 25.54
CA GLY A 604 7.92 -17.48 26.90
C GLY A 604 8.16 -15.97 27.03
N ALA A 605 8.00 -15.22 25.95
CA ALA A 605 8.25 -13.78 25.89
C ALA A 605 7.22 -12.97 26.71
N GLN A 606 5.95 -13.40 26.73
CA GLN A 606 4.86 -12.64 27.32
C GLN A 606 3.98 -13.51 28.22
N ALA A 607 3.53 -12.94 29.35
CA ALA A 607 2.52 -13.56 30.19
C ALA A 607 1.14 -13.40 29.54
N VAL A 608 0.41 -14.50 29.42
CA VAL A 608 -0.94 -14.52 28.83
C VAL A 608 -1.97 -14.03 29.85
N ILE A 609 -1.81 -14.44 31.11
CA ILE A 609 -2.62 -14.01 32.24
C ILE A 609 -1.73 -13.61 33.43
N PRO A 610 -2.24 -12.82 34.39
CA PRO A 610 -1.56 -12.57 35.65
C PRO A 610 -1.17 -13.88 36.34
N ARG A 611 -0.08 -13.85 37.12
CA ARG A 611 0.37 -15.03 37.87
C ARG A 611 -0.67 -15.39 38.93
N ILE A 612 -1.13 -16.62 38.91
CA ILE A 612 -2.13 -17.12 39.86
C ILE A 612 -1.41 -17.83 40.98
N THR A 613 -1.79 -17.53 42.23
CA THR A 613 -1.23 -18.17 43.41
C THR A 613 -2.28 -19.05 44.06
N ILE A 614 -1.99 -20.34 44.15
CA ILE A 614 -2.82 -21.33 44.87
C ILE A 614 -2.04 -21.87 46.06
N THR A 615 -2.73 -22.44 47.05
CA THR A 615 -2.10 -22.98 48.26
C THR A 615 -1.92 -24.48 48.14
N ALA A 616 -0.69 -24.97 48.27
CA ALA A 616 -0.43 -26.38 48.48
C ALA A 616 -0.46 -26.72 49.97
N ARG A 617 -1.21 -27.76 50.34
CA ARG A 617 -1.20 -28.37 51.66
C ARG A 617 -0.48 -29.71 51.62
N VAL A 618 0.62 -29.85 52.36
CA VAL A 618 1.39 -31.11 52.44
C VAL A 618 1.27 -31.71 53.83
N THR A 619 0.68 -32.90 53.91
CA THR A 619 0.54 -33.69 55.14
C THR A 619 1.32 -34.99 55.05
N ALA A 620 2.57 -34.93 54.58
CA ALA A 620 3.42 -36.11 54.52
C ALA A 620 3.93 -36.46 55.92
N VAL A 621 3.37 -37.52 56.52
CA VAL A 621 3.82 -38.07 57.80
C VAL A 621 5.19 -38.73 57.58
N ALA A 622 6.26 -38.02 57.93
CA ALA A 622 7.61 -38.56 57.85
C ALA A 622 7.87 -39.50 59.04
N GLY A 623 8.06 -40.79 58.76
CA GLY A 623 8.90 -41.66 59.58
C GLY A 623 8.37 -42.11 60.95
N LEU A 624 7.15 -41.74 61.37
CA LEU A 624 6.63 -42.18 62.68
C LEU A 624 6.52 -43.72 62.74
N GLY A 625 6.08 -44.36 61.66
CA GLY A 625 6.04 -45.83 61.59
C GLY A 625 7.43 -46.49 61.63
N GLN A 626 8.47 -45.79 61.16
CA GLN A 626 9.84 -46.29 61.13
C GLN A 626 10.54 -46.08 62.48
N LEU A 627 10.31 -44.94 63.13
CA LEU A 627 10.70 -44.72 64.52
C LEU A 627 10.00 -45.71 65.45
N ILE A 628 8.68 -45.89 65.31
CA ILE A 628 7.94 -46.89 66.08
C ILE A 628 8.48 -48.28 65.80
N SER A 629 8.73 -48.66 64.54
CA SER A 629 9.29 -49.98 64.20
C SER A 629 10.70 -50.17 64.75
N ILE A 630 11.58 -49.16 64.67
CA ILE A 630 12.93 -49.21 65.23
C ILE A 630 12.87 -49.27 66.75
N SER A 631 12.00 -48.48 67.39
CA SER A 631 11.76 -48.53 68.83
C SER A 631 11.20 -49.89 69.26
N LEU A 632 10.24 -50.45 68.53
CA LEU A 632 9.69 -51.78 68.80
C LEU A 632 10.76 -52.87 68.62
N LEU A 633 11.61 -52.74 67.60
CA LEU A 633 12.72 -53.65 67.33
C LEU A 633 13.81 -53.56 68.40
N LEU A 634 14.09 -52.36 68.93
CA LEU A 634 14.97 -52.15 70.07
C LEU A 634 14.39 -52.71 71.36
N VAL A 635 13.07 -52.56 71.60
CA VAL A 635 12.39 -53.18 72.74
C VAL A 635 12.42 -54.70 72.64
N LEU A 636 12.19 -55.27 71.45
CA LEU A 636 12.32 -56.69 71.18
C LEU A 636 13.74 -57.21 71.44
N LEU A 637 14.76 -56.49 70.96
CA LEU A 637 16.16 -56.83 71.22
C LEU A 637 16.53 -56.74 72.70
N ALA A 638 16.06 -55.71 73.41
CA ALA A 638 16.29 -55.55 74.85
C ALA A 638 15.59 -56.63 75.68
N TRP A 639 14.35 -56.98 75.31
CA TRP A 639 13.62 -58.09 75.92
C TRP A 639 14.32 -59.43 75.68
N TRP A 640 14.78 -59.69 74.46
CA TRP A 640 15.51 -60.91 74.12
C TRP A 640 16.82 -61.04 74.91
N TRP A 641 17.54 -59.93 75.10
CA TRP A 641 18.77 -59.89 75.92
C TRP A 641 18.48 -60.15 77.40
N SER A 642 17.46 -59.50 77.97
CA SER A 642 17.04 -59.69 79.37
C SER A 642 16.64 -61.14 79.65
N ASN A 643 15.80 -61.72 78.79
CA ASN A 643 15.32 -63.10 78.94
C ASN A 643 16.45 -64.13 78.84
N ARG A 644 17.43 -63.91 77.95
CA ARG A 644 18.62 -64.76 77.83
C ARG A 644 19.54 -64.71 79.06
N ARG A 645 19.50 -63.61 79.84
CA ARG A 645 20.29 -63.46 81.07
C ARG A 645 19.62 -64.09 82.29
N SER A 646 18.28 -64.14 82.33
CA SER A 646 17.52 -64.82 83.38
C SER A 646 17.58 -66.36 83.28
N ALA A 647 17.80 -66.91 82.08
CA ALA A 647 18.02 -68.36 81.88
C ALA A 647 19.40 -68.88 82.36
N ARG A 648 20.20 -68.08 83.09
CA ARG A 648 21.48 -68.50 83.69
C ARG A 648 21.55 -68.35 85.21
N ARG A 649 20.43 -68.14 85.92
CA ARG A 649 20.41 -68.02 87.39
C ARG A 649 19.50 -69.00 88.15
N GLU A 650 18.99 -70.04 87.49
CA GLU A 650 18.29 -71.15 88.15
C GLU A 650 18.93 -72.49 87.76
N SER A 651 20.09 -72.80 88.34
CA SER A 651 20.57 -74.17 88.48
C SER A 651 21.67 -74.24 89.55
N SER A 652 21.29 -74.22 90.83
CA SER A 652 21.91 -75.04 91.91
C SER A 652 21.48 -74.58 93.30
N SER A 653 20.35 -75.08 93.78
CA SER A 653 20.16 -75.39 95.21
C SER A 653 19.07 -76.45 95.37
N THR A 654 19.35 -77.44 96.24
CA THR A 654 18.53 -78.54 96.80
C THR A 654 19.05 -79.93 96.41
N THR A 655 19.30 -80.95 97.25
CA THR A 655 19.53 -81.16 98.72
C THR A 655 19.91 -82.66 98.85
N THR A 656 20.69 -83.00 99.89
CA THR A 656 21.01 -84.34 100.43
C THR A 656 19.91 -85.42 100.38
N VAL A 657 20.26 -86.65 99.97
CA VAL A 657 20.53 -87.85 100.82
C VAL A 657 21.62 -88.67 100.13
#